data_AF-A0A928I731-F1
#
_entry.id   AF-A0A928I731-F1
#
_cell.length_a   1.000
_cell.length_b   1.000
_cell.length_c   1.000
_cell.angle_alpha   90.00
_cell.angle_beta   90.00
_cell.angle_gamma   90.00
#
_symmetry.space_group_name_H-M   'P 1'
#
loop_
_entity.id
_entity.type
_entity.pdbx_description
1 polymer ?
#
loop_
_entity_poly.entity_id
_entity_poly.type
_entity_poly.pdbx_seq_one_letter_code
_entity_poly.pdbx_strand_id
1 'polypeptide(L)'
;MKKSVMIWLIALLCLLLTVGAIAGCAAPSGEGGSAGSGDGSDVGTGTGEGDSGSGSGSGGSGGEGPGGSHQHSYGAWSVVVEAGCLSEGEERGVCACGDVQTRPIEPKGHSYGAWSVQTEADCMTEGSRVRACACGDEQYEPIPIGEHSLGPEATCTEDQICTVCLTVMVPAAHQNVVVDVAVEPTCSSAGYTAGEHCKTCGEVLIPQEERERLPHTFNRKYCRGCGAAELDAESTGLIFTPNTDGTCTVTGYGSCNDLVLVIPTYSPEGELVTGIEKNAFLNGSFVGVAFPPSLETIGNYAFAQCRYLKHVYVRDLAAWCGVAIGVDSDMSASPFNYASELWLNDTHITELVIPETVTEIGCRAFASTDIVSVRIHAGVQKIGEYAFASCESLTDIQLDEGLTHLGDGFVFERCKTLKSVTVPGSVTDMGSSTFNFCSELSDVTLQEGIRIVSGFSNCKALSTITIPQSATAIGHGAFSHCAALSEVVVPDGVALIDAHAFNSCDALRRITLGASVTSVGEKAFWRCKALTDIVLPDGVTRIGEEAFSECSALANVTLGKGLRDIGAMAFDKTAITSVTLSDAIRSIGYSAFQSCEKLLTVVIPATNEELVLERDIFYNCTALEHVTLEAYVKEIPSRMFAQCKALTEIALPASVESVRGSAFNDCEALTKADMPGVTLIEVSAFSSCVALVSINMPEVTALGKSAFAGCKLLRSIILPEGLVEIGDGAFSGTNLQWMVIPRSVKTVGEDVFPLKQLSNVYYAGDAASWEAIEMRNGKRILTEMLNYYAQVQPTGEGQYWHYVDGVPTKW
;
A
#
# COMPACT_ATOMS: atom_id res chain seq x y z
N MET A 1 -13.75 -38.47 6.83
CA MET A 1 -13.26 -37.20 6.24
C MET A 1 -13.71 -37.05 4.78
N LYS A 2 -15.00 -36.78 4.51
CA LYS A 2 -15.51 -36.42 3.17
C LYS A 2 -16.74 -35.49 3.33
N LYS A 3 -16.50 -34.19 3.50
CA LYS A 3 -17.51 -33.11 3.35
C LYS A 3 -16.87 -31.71 3.28
N SER A 4 -15.81 -31.44 4.06
CA SER A 4 -15.14 -30.12 4.10
C SER A 4 -14.43 -29.71 2.79
N VAL A 5 -13.96 -30.68 2.00
CA VAL A 5 -13.23 -30.44 0.74
C VAL A 5 -14.11 -29.81 -0.35
N MET A 6 -15.43 -30.06 -0.31
CA MET A 6 -16.35 -29.60 -1.35
C MET A 6 -16.75 -28.11 -1.21
N ILE A 7 -16.43 -27.48 -0.07
CA ILE A 7 -16.66 -26.04 0.15
C ILE A 7 -15.47 -25.23 -0.39
N TRP A 8 -14.24 -25.71 -0.21
CA TRP A 8 -13.03 -25.08 -0.73
C TRP A 8 -12.96 -25.07 -2.26
N LEU A 9 -13.43 -26.12 -2.92
CA LEU A 9 -13.46 -26.20 -4.39
C LEU A 9 -14.44 -25.21 -5.05
N ILE A 10 -15.45 -24.72 -4.33
CA ILE A 10 -16.36 -23.69 -4.84
C ILE A 10 -15.73 -22.30 -4.69
N ALA A 11 -15.05 -22.02 -3.57
CA ALA A 11 -14.31 -20.78 -3.39
C ALA A 11 -13.20 -20.60 -4.44
N LEU A 12 -12.47 -21.66 -4.77
CA LEU A 12 -11.38 -21.60 -5.77
C LEU A 12 -11.89 -21.35 -7.20
N LEU A 13 -13.12 -21.80 -7.53
CA LEU A 13 -13.73 -21.61 -8.85
C LEU A 13 -14.33 -20.21 -9.06
N CYS A 14 -14.63 -19.47 -7.98
CA CYS A 14 -15.02 -18.06 -8.07
C CYS A 14 -13.84 -17.09 -8.22
N LEU A 15 -12.59 -17.54 -8.00
CA LEU A 15 -11.41 -16.68 -7.99
C LEU A 15 -10.73 -16.49 -9.37
N LEU A 16 -11.22 -17.17 -10.42
CA LEU A 16 -10.58 -17.21 -11.75
C LEU A 16 -11.41 -16.55 -12.87
N LEU A 17 -12.52 -15.88 -12.54
CA LEU A 17 -13.38 -15.19 -13.52
C LEU A 17 -13.94 -13.87 -12.99
N THR A 18 -13.09 -12.83 -12.88
CA THR A 18 -13.39 -11.45 -13.34
C THR A 18 -12.20 -10.51 -13.13
N VAL A 19 -11.69 -9.94 -14.22
CA VAL A 19 -11.00 -8.63 -14.22
C VAL A 19 -11.87 -7.72 -15.10
N GLY A 20 -12.34 -6.60 -14.55
CA GLY A 20 -13.24 -5.69 -15.28
C GLY A 20 -14.03 -4.72 -14.39
N ALA A 21 -13.46 -3.53 -14.16
CA ALA A 21 -14.11 -2.26 -13.79
C ALA A 21 -15.08 -2.17 -12.58
N ILE A 22 -14.57 -1.63 -11.46
CA ILE A 22 -14.90 -0.28 -10.90
C ILE A 22 -16.18 0.40 -11.49
N ALA A 23 -17.14 0.99 -10.76
CA ALA A 23 -17.27 1.44 -9.35
C ALA A 23 -18.71 1.19 -8.81
N GLY A 24 -19.13 1.47 -7.57
CA GLY A 24 -18.46 2.00 -6.36
C GLY A 24 -19.48 2.41 -5.27
N CYS A 25 -18.99 2.74 -4.06
CA CYS A 25 -19.75 3.29 -2.89
C CYS A 25 -20.81 2.37 -2.24
N ALA A 26 -21.14 2.45 -0.93
CA ALA A 26 -20.70 3.33 0.16
C ALA A 26 -20.54 2.55 1.51
N ALA A 27 -20.08 3.22 2.56
CA ALA A 27 -19.67 2.64 3.85
C ALA A 27 -20.84 2.31 4.84
N PRO A 28 -20.63 1.44 5.85
CA PRO A 28 -21.61 1.13 6.88
C PRO A 28 -21.51 2.06 8.10
N SER A 29 -22.63 2.24 8.80
CA SER A 29 -22.65 2.76 10.18
C SER A 29 -23.77 2.08 10.98
N GLY A 30 -23.48 1.64 12.20
CA GLY A 30 -24.45 0.97 13.06
C GLY A 30 -23.94 0.82 14.48
N GLU A 31 -24.27 1.80 15.33
CA GLU A 31 -24.09 1.72 16.78
C GLU A 31 -25.45 1.88 17.48
N GLY A 32 -25.58 1.26 18.66
CA GLY A 32 -26.69 1.45 19.57
C GLY A 32 -26.15 1.58 20.99
N GLY A 33 -26.35 2.74 21.61
CA GLY A 33 -25.90 3.09 22.96
C GLY A 33 -26.99 3.81 23.72
N SER A 34 -27.20 3.45 24.98
CA SER A 34 -28.41 3.76 25.76
C SER A 34 -28.27 4.92 26.75
N ALA A 35 -29.42 5.40 27.24
CA ALA A 35 -29.62 6.32 28.38
C ALA A 35 -29.27 7.80 28.14
N GLY A 36 -29.86 8.76 28.87
CA GLY A 36 -30.89 8.63 29.91
C GLY A 36 -31.45 9.98 30.39
N SER A 37 -32.58 9.96 31.11
CA SER A 37 -33.28 11.14 31.64
C SER A 37 -32.82 11.56 33.05
N GLY A 38 -32.79 12.85 33.35
CA GLY A 38 -32.62 13.38 34.72
C GLY A 38 -32.89 14.89 34.83
N ASP A 39 -33.52 15.32 35.93
CA ASP A 39 -33.99 16.69 36.19
C ASP A 39 -33.04 17.54 37.06
N GLY A 40 -33.21 18.86 37.01
CA GLY A 40 -32.81 19.83 38.05
C GLY A 40 -31.44 20.53 37.87
N SER A 41 -31.14 21.65 38.54
CA SER A 41 -32.01 22.58 39.30
C SER A 41 -31.20 23.80 39.82
N ASP A 42 -31.85 24.97 39.94
CA ASP A 42 -31.56 26.11 40.83
C ASP A 42 -30.26 26.97 40.70
N VAL A 43 -30.49 28.31 40.73
CA VAL A 43 -29.75 29.41 41.42
C VAL A 43 -28.23 29.60 41.14
N GLY A 44 -27.69 30.81 40.94
CA GLY A 44 -28.26 32.18 40.91
C GLY A 44 -27.31 33.24 41.54
N THR A 45 -27.46 34.52 41.16
CA THR A 45 -26.65 35.71 41.57
C THR A 45 -25.18 35.73 41.06
N GLY A 46 -24.50 36.88 40.90
CA GLY A 46 -24.86 38.29 41.15
C GLY A 46 -23.89 39.28 40.46
N THR A 47 -24.15 40.60 40.55
CA THR A 47 -23.52 41.67 39.74
C THR A 47 -22.43 42.49 40.45
N GLY A 48 -21.67 43.30 39.69
CA GLY A 48 -20.81 44.38 40.23
C GLY A 48 -19.90 45.08 39.21
N GLU A 49 -20.14 46.36 38.94
CA GLU A 49 -19.25 47.29 38.18
C GLU A 49 -18.79 48.47 39.06
N GLY A 50 -17.85 49.32 38.58
CA GLY A 50 -17.33 50.46 39.35
C GLY A 50 -16.41 51.46 38.64
N ASP A 51 -16.99 52.25 37.72
CA ASP A 51 -16.93 53.74 37.61
C ASP A 51 -15.60 54.55 37.65
N SER A 52 -15.51 55.62 36.83
CA SER A 52 -14.77 56.89 37.10
C SER A 52 -14.99 57.98 36.01
N GLY A 53 -14.95 59.29 36.37
CA GLY A 53 -15.17 60.42 35.44
C GLY A 53 -14.66 61.81 35.93
N SER A 54 -14.87 62.90 35.16
CA SER A 54 -14.44 64.29 35.52
C SER A 54 -15.16 65.44 34.74
N GLY A 55 -15.24 66.67 35.31
CA GLY A 55 -15.84 67.89 34.69
C GLY A 55 -15.99 69.11 35.65
N SER A 56 -16.27 70.35 35.17
CA SER A 56 -16.19 71.59 36.02
C SER A 56 -16.92 72.89 35.57
N GLY A 57 -17.53 73.67 36.50
CA GLY A 57 -17.60 75.16 36.46
C GLY A 57 -18.92 75.94 36.82
N SER A 58 -18.94 76.74 37.91
CA SER A 58 -20.01 77.71 38.39
C SER A 58 -21.32 77.10 38.98
N GLY A 59 -22.31 77.79 39.60
CA GLY A 59 -22.61 79.19 40.05
C GLY A 59 -24.16 79.40 40.20
N GLY A 60 -24.82 80.29 40.98
CA GLY A 60 -24.51 81.32 41.99
C GLY A 60 -24.91 82.77 41.56
N SER A 61 -25.75 83.62 42.19
CA SER A 61 -26.62 83.67 43.41
C SER A 61 -27.78 84.72 43.17
N GLY A 62 -28.64 85.28 44.05
CA GLY A 62 -28.84 85.42 45.52
C GLY A 62 -30.11 86.29 45.83
N GLY A 63 -30.40 86.76 47.07
CA GLY A 63 -31.61 87.61 47.38
C GLY A 63 -31.81 88.13 48.83
N GLU A 64 -32.87 88.94 49.08
CA GLU A 64 -33.18 89.69 50.34
C GLU A 64 -34.71 89.89 50.63
N GLY A 65 -35.14 90.37 51.83
CA GLY A 65 -36.55 90.79 52.12
C GLY A 65 -36.90 91.24 53.59
N PRO A 66 -37.83 92.22 53.83
CA PRO A 66 -38.23 92.73 55.18
C PRO A 66 -39.76 92.73 55.53
N GLY A 67 -40.17 93.04 56.79
CA GLY A 67 -41.58 93.27 57.21
C GLY A 67 -41.83 93.58 58.71
N GLY A 68 -43.08 93.87 59.14
CA GLY A 68 -43.50 94.07 60.57
C GLY A 68 -44.89 94.72 60.83
N SER A 69 -45.48 94.57 62.03
CA SER A 69 -46.80 95.15 62.46
C SER A 69 -47.05 95.15 64.00
N HIS A 70 -48.21 95.64 64.51
CA HIS A 70 -48.57 95.75 65.96
C HIS A 70 -50.09 95.88 66.26
N GLN A 71 -50.56 95.56 67.50
CA GLN A 71 -51.99 95.62 67.93
C GLN A 71 -52.18 95.78 69.50
N HIS A 72 -53.43 95.80 70.01
CA HIS A 72 -53.86 96.15 71.40
C HIS A 72 -54.52 94.97 72.21
N SER A 73 -55.02 95.21 73.44
CA SER A 73 -55.63 94.18 74.33
C SER A 73 -56.77 94.67 75.28
N TYR A 74 -57.29 93.78 76.15
CA TYR A 74 -58.51 93.85 77.01
C TYR A 74 -58.28 93.06 78.35
N GLY A 75 -59.34 92.62 79.06
CA GLY A 75 -59.27 91.72 80.23
C GLY A 75 -58.99 90.23 79.92
N ALA A 76 -59.36 89.32 80.84
CA ALA A 76 -59.17 87.86 80.68
C ALA A 76 -60.30 87.18 79.86
N TRP A 77 -60.01 86.00 79.30
CA TRP A 77 -60.81 85.32 78.27
C TRP A 77 -61.16 83.88 78.67
N SER A 78 -62.23 83.33 78.07
CA SER A 78 -62.66 81.94 78.26
C SER A 78 -63.25 81.32 76.99
N VAL A 79 -62.84 80.09 76.66
CA VAL A 79 -63.25 79.32 75.48
C VAL A 79 -64.76 79.01 75.49
N VAL A 80 -65.40 79.17 74.33
CA VAL A 80 -66.83 78.92 74.09
C VAL A 80 -67.05 77.87 73.00
N VAL A 81 -66.14 77.76 72.03
CA VAL A 81 -66.11 76.74 70.97
C VAL A 81 -64.69 76.18 70.84
N GLU A 82 -64.54 74.85 70.79
CA GLU A 82 -63.24 74.21 70.55
C GLU A 82 -62.87 74.17 69.06
N ALA A 83 -61.58 74.38 68.77
CA ALA A 83 -61.04 74.38 67.42
C ALA A 83 -60.97 72.95 66.81
N GLY A 84 -61.26 72.86 65.51
CA GLY A 84 -61.17 71.64 64.69
C GLY A 84 -59.88 71.60 63.84
N CYS A 85 -59.82 70.76 62.80
CA CYS A 85 -58.66 70.69 61.91
C CYS A 85 -58.45 71.97 61.10
N LEU A 86 -59.55 72.59 60.63
CA LEU A 86 -59.55 73.85 59.84
C LEU A 86 -60.50 74.92 60.38
N SER A 87 -61.37 74.60 61.35
CA SER A 87 -62.31 75.56 61.94
C SER A 87 -61.73 76.15 63.23
N GLU A 88 -61.65 77.48 63.29
CA GLU A 88 -61.26 78.19 64.51
C GLU A 88 -62.22 77.89 65.66
N GLY A 89 -61.68 77.80 66.87
CA GLY A 89 -62.46 77.94 68.10
C GLY A 89 -62.68 79.42 68.42
N GLU A 90 -63.44 79.72 69.47
CA GLU A 90 -63.69 81.11 69.88
C GLU A 90 -63.63 81.22 71.40
N GLU A 91 -62.95 82.27 71.90
CA GLU A 91 -62.97 82.65 73.31
C GLU A 91 -63.46 84.09 73.51
N ARG A 92 -64.08 84.33 74.67
CA ARG A 92 -64.79 85.58 74.99
C ARG A 92 -64.18 86.28 76.19
N GLY A 93 -64.02 87.60 76.10
CA GLY A 93 -63.54 88.49 77.16
C GLY A 93 -64.45 89.71 77.31
N VAL A 94 -64.57 90.25 78.53
CA VAL A 94 -65.49 91.36 78.84
C VAL A 94 -64.77 92.46 79.61
N CYS A 95 -64.95 93.71 79.18
CA CYS A 95 -64.40 94.90 79.79
C CYS A 95 -65.31 95.44 80.91
N ALA A 96 -64.73 96.16 81.88
CA ALA A 96 -65.43 96.66 83.06
C ALA A 96 -66.54 97.71 82.74
N CYS A 97 -66.53 98.32 81.55
CA CYS A 97 -67.61 99.19 81.07
C CYS A 97 -68.83 98.43 80.51
N GLY A 98 -68.74 97.10 80.35
CA GLY A 98 -69.77 96.26 79.74
C GLY A 98 -69.48 95.83 78.29
N ASP A 99 -68.47 96.42 77.62
CA ASP A 99 -68.08 96.00 76.27
C ASP A 99 -67.57 94.56 76.26
N VAL A 100 -68.04 93.79 75.28
CA VAL A 100 -67.68 92.39 75.05
C VAL A 100 -66.83 92.33 73.77
N GLN A 101 -65.73 91.59 73.82
CA GLN A 101 -65.08 91.09 72.61
C GLN A 101 -65.02 89.56 72.63
N THR A 102 -64.97 88.97 71.44
CA THR A 102 -64.51 87.61 71.21
C THR A 102 -63.24 87.65 70.35
N ARG A 103 -62.43 86.59 70.44
CA ARG A 103 -61.26 86.39 69.58
C ARG A 103 -61.13 84.90 69.25
N PRO A 104 -60.62 84.55 68.05
CA PRO A 104 -60.51 83.17 67.63
C PRO A 104 -59.40 82.41 68.35
N ILE A 105 -59.48 81.09 68.26
CA ILE A 105 -58.46 80.11 68.64
C ILE A 105 -58.10 79.33 67.38
N GLU A 106 -56.83 79.33 66.99
CA GLU A 106 -56.41 78.76 65.70
C GLU A 106 -56.67 77.25 65.57
N PRO A 107 -56.88 76.72 64.34
CA PRO A 107 -57.18 75.31 64.11
C PRO A 107 -56.02 74.36 64.43
N LYS A 108 -56.34 73.10 64.75
CA LYS A 108 -55.38 72.06 65.18
C LYS A 108 -54.59 71.41 64.05
N GLY A 109 -54.92 71.66 62.77
CA GLY A 109 -54.24 71.11 61.60
C GLY A 109 -54.59 69.65 61.27
N HIS A 110 -53.92 69.10 60.25
CA HIS A 110 -54.13 67.75 59.71
C HIS A 110 -52.95 66.81 60.04
N SER A 111 -53.22 65.50 60.12
CA SER A 111 -52.21 64.45 60.32
C SER A 111 -52.57 63.19 59.54
N TYR A 112 -51.77 62.85 58.52
CA TYR A 112 -52.05 61.77 57.57
C TYR A 112 -51.32 60.46 57.92
N GLY A 113 -51.89 59.34 57.47
CA GLY A 113 -51.30 58.00 57.62
C GLY A 113 -50.18 57.68 56.62
N ALA A 114 -49.89 56.38 56.48
CA ALA A 114 -48.99 55.85 55.46
C ALA A 114 -49.62 55.88 54.06
N TRP A 115 -48.78 55.82 53.02
CA TRP A 115 -49.19 55.76 51.62
C TRP A 115 -49.55 54.35 51.17
N SER A 116 -50.60 54.24 50.34
CA SER A 116 -51.01 53.01 49.64
C SER A 116 -51.03 53.27 48.13
N VAL A 117 -50.52 52.34 47.31
CA VAL A 117 -50.60 52.42 45.85
C VAL A 117 -52.07 52.30 45.40
N GLN A 118 -52.48 53.17 44.48
CA GLN A 118 -53.83 53.19 43.88
C GLN A 118 -53.78 52.74 42.41
N THR A 119 -52.75 53.14 41.67
CA THR A 119 -52.41 52.62 40.34
C THR A 119 -50.92 52.38 40.24
N GLU A 120 -50.52 51.23 39.70
CA GLU A 120 -49.12 50.96 39.36
C GLU A 120 -48.67 51.84 38.18
N ALA A 121 -47.36 52.06 38.06
CA ALA A 121 -46.75 52.74 36.92
C ALA A 121 -46.31 51.72 35.86
N ASP A 122 -46.34 52.11 34.58
CA ASP A 122 -45.69 51.37 33.49
C ASP A 122 -44.63 52.24 32.80
N CYS A 123 -44.03 51.75 31.70
CA CYS A 123 -42.97 52.49 31.01
C CYS A 123 -43.47 53.62 30.10
N MET A 124 -44.75 54.00 30.19
CA MET A 124 -45.39 55.07 29.40
C MET A 124 -46.26 56.01 30.23
N THR A 125 -46.73 55.57 31.41
CA THR A 125 -47.72 56.26 32.24
C THR A 125 -47.40 56.18 33.73
N GLU A 126 -47.51 57.32 34.42
CA GLU A 126 -47.26 57.41 35.86
C GLU A 126 -48.35 56.69 36.68
N GLY A 127 -47.91 55.97 37.71
CA GLY A 127 -48.77 55.41 38.74
C GLY A 127 -49.17 56.47 39.77
N SER A 128 -49.89 56.06 40.81
CA SER A 128 -50.30 56.96 41.89
C SER A 128 -50.45 56.25 43.23
N ARG A 129 -50.23 56.98 44.32
CA ARG A 129 -50.46 56.54 45.70
C ARG A 129 -51.23 57.59 46.51
N VAL A 130 -52.00 57.12 47.50
CA VAL A 130 -52.91 57.92 48.33
C VAL A 130 -52.65 57.70 49.83
N ARG A 131 -52.89 58.72 50.66
CA ARG A 131 -52.96 58.62 52.13
C ARG A 131 -54.06 59.52 52.71
N ALA A 132 -54.73 59.05 53.75
CA ALA A 132 -55.83 59.76 54.40
C ALA A 132 -55.46 60.31 55.80
N CYS A 133 -56.12 61.40 56.19
CA CYS A 133 -56.22 61.94 57.55
C CYS A 133 -57.55 61.49 58.18
N ALA A 134 -57.58 61.33 59.50
CA ALA A 134 -58.78 60.85 60.23
C ALA A 134 -60.03 61.76 60.11
N CYS A 135 -59.88 62.98 59.59
CA CYS A 135 -60.99 63.88 59.28
C CYS A 135 -61.63 63.66 57.88
N GLY A 136 -61.15 62.68 57.11
CA GLY A 136 -61.64 62.38 55.74
C GLY A 136 -60.98 63.21 54.63
N ASP A 137 -59.83 63.83 54.91
CA ASP A 137 -59.02 64.54 53.93
C ASP A 137 -57.92 63.63 53.37
N GLU A 138 -57.64 63.68 52.07
CA GLU A 138 -56.73 62.76 51.38
C GLU A 138 -55.66 63.50 50.56
N GLN A 139 -54.43 62.99 50.63
CA GLN A 139 -53.32 63.42 49.79
C GLN A 139 -52.98 62.35 48.77
N TYR A 140 -52.56 62.78 47.58
CA TYR A 140 -52.21 61.95 46.44
C TYR A 140 -50.79 62.35 45.95
N GLU A 141 -50.02 61.38 45.48
CA GLU A 141 -48.65 61.56 44.98
C GLU A 141 -48.41 60.61 43.79
N PRO A 142 -47.78 61.06 42.69
CA PRO A 142 -47.52 60.21 41.53
C PRO A 142 -46.38 59.22 41.80
N ILE A 143 -46.36 58.14 41.02
CA ILE A 143 -45.28 57.15 40.96
C ILE A 143 -44.66 57.28 39.55
N PRO A 144 -43.36 57.63 39.42
CA PRO A 144 -42.72 57.79 38.12
C PRO A 144 -42.81 56.55 37.23
N ILE A 145 -42.73 56.75 35.91
CA ILE A 145 -42.72 55.66 34.91
C ILE A 145 -41.59 54.65 35.15
N GLY A 146 -41.86 53.39 34.83
CA GLY A 146 -40.90 52.29 34.91
C GLY A 146 -39.96 52.21 33.71
N GLU A 147 -38.91 51.40 33.82
CA GLU A 147 -37.99 51.12 32.70
C GLU A 147 -38.61 50.20 31.65
N HIS A 148 -38.05 50.18 30.43
CA HIS A 148 -38.56 49.37 29.33
C HIS A 148 -38.16 47.89 29.47
N SER A 149 -39.14 47.00 29.64
CA SER A 149 -38.94 45.54 29.65
C SER A 149 -38.64 45.01 28.24
N LEU A 150 -37.35 44.86 27.91
CA LEU A 150 -36.90 44.39 26.60
C LEU A 150 -37.37 42.97 26.26
N GLY A 151 -37.67 42.73 24.99
CA GLY A 151 -37.88 41.39 24.41
C GLY A 151 -36.56 40.68 24.08
N PRO A 152 -36.61 39.60 23.27
CA PRO A 152 -35.42 38.90 22.76
C PRO A 152 -34.42 39.85 22.08
N GLU A 153 -33.13 39.51 22.12
CA GLU A 153 -32.08 40.32 21.49
C GLU A 153 -32.27 40.44 19.97
N ALA A 154 -31.93 41.60 19.42
CA ALA A 154 -32.13 41.90 18.01
C ALA A 154 -31.30 40.98 17.12
N THR A 155 -31.89 40.48 16.04
CA THR A 155 -31.20 39.65 15.06
C THR A 155 -30.80 40.47 13.83
N CYS A 156 -30.23 39.83 12.80
CA CYS A 156 -29.99 40.50 11.53
C CYS A 156 -31.26 40.90 10.78
N THR A 157 -32.44 40.36 11.15
CA THR A 157 -33.72 40.56 10.44
C THR A 157 -34.89 40.95 11.34
N GLU A 158 -34.76 40.92 12.67
CA GLU A 158 -35.84 41.24 13.62
C GLU A 158 -35.37 42.20 14.73
N ASP A 159 -36.17 43.25 14.97
CA ASP A 159 -35.93 44.31 15.96
C ASP A 159 -36.15 43.83 17.41
N GLN A 160 -35.30 44.27 18.35
CA GLN A 160 -35.58 44.14 19.78
C GLN A 160 -36.55 45.23 20.23
N ILE A 161 -37.80 44.84 20.49
CA ILE A 161 -38.87 45.72 20.98
C ILE A 161 -39.03 45.64 22.50
N CYS A 162 -39.51 46.72 23.12
CA CYS A 162 -40.03 46.68 24.47
C CYS A 162 -41.35 45.90 24.52
N THR A 163 -41.44 44.88 25.37
CA THR A 163 -42.61 43.98 25.49
C THR A 163 -43.88 44.68 26.02
N VAL A 164 -43.75 45.84 26.67
CA VAL A 164 -44.86 46.59 27.27
C VAL A 164 -45.41 47.65 26.31
N CYS A 165 -44.54 48.51 25.75
CA CYS A 165 -44.95 49.61 24.87
C CYS A 165 -44.76 49.35 23.37
N LEU A 166 -44.25 48.16 22.98
CA LEU A 166 -44.00 47.73 21.60
C LEU A 166 -43.12 48.67 20.76
N THR A 167 -42.36 49.56 21.42
CA THR A 167 -41.41 50.46 20.78
C THR A 167 -40.11 49.72 20.48
N VAL A 168 -39.54 49.94 19.30
CA VAL A 168 -38.22 49.41 18.91
C VAL A 168 -37.14 50.07 19.77
N MET A 169 -36.37 49.25 20.47
CA MET A 169 -35.28 49.70 21.36
C MET A 169 -33.91 49.49 20.71
N VAL A 170 -33.74 48.39 19.95
CA VAL A 170 -32.58 48.15 19.08
C VAL A 170 -33.08 47.64 17.73
N PRO A 171 -32.83 48.33 16.61
CA PRO A 171 -33.25 47.87 15.29
C PRO A 171 -32.34 46.74 14.75
N ALA A 172 -32.90 45.90 13.89
CA ALA A 172 -32.18 44.86 13.17
C ALA A 172 -31.06 45.45 12.29
N ALA A 173 -29.91 44.78 12.24
CA ALA A 173 -28.77 45.23 11.44
C ALA A 173 -27.94 44.06 10.89
N HIS A 174 -27.58 44.14 9.61
CA HIS A 174 -26.68 43.20 8.94
C HIS A 174 -25.22 43.44 9.34
N GLN A 175 -24.83 43.01 10.54
CA GLN A 175 -23.50 43.29 11.12
C GLN A 175 -22.34 42.50 10.46
N ASN A 176 -22.62 41.33 9.86
CA ASN A 176 -21.62 40.44 9.27
C ASN A 176 -21.64 40.50 7.73
N VAL A 177 -21.26 41.63 7.15
CA VAL A 177 -21.14 41.78 5.70
C VAL A 177 -19.89 41.08 5.16
N VAL A 178 -20.05 40.32 4.08
CA VAL A 178 -18.95 39.81 3.25
C VAL A 178 -18.98 40.56 1.92
N VAL A 179 -17.81 41.04 1.48
CA VAL A 179 -17.62 41.67 0.18
C VAL A 179 -17.33 40.59 -0.86
N ASP A 180 -18.21 40.44 -1.83
CA ASP A 180 -18.02 39.57 -2.97
C ASP A 180 -17.09 40.27 -3.98
N VAL A 181 -15.89 39.72 -4.12
CA VAL A 181 -14.82 40.34 -4.93
C VAL A 181 -15.24 40.41 -6.40
N ALA A 182 -15.02 41.56 -7.03
CA ALA A 182 -15.30 41.76 -8.45
C ALA A 182 -14.54 40.76 -9.32
N VAL A 183 -15.24 40.14 -10.27
CA VAL A 183 -14.68 39.22 -11.26
C VAL A 183 -14.63 39.96 -12.59
N GLU A 184 -13.43 40.28 -13.09
CA GLU A 184 -13.32 40.97 -14.38
C GLU A 184 -13.77 40.05 -15.54
N PRO A 185 -14.52 40.56 -16.54
CA PRO A 185 -15.05 39.75 -17.62
C PRO A 185 -13.92 39.18 -18.47
N THR A 186 -14.11 37.93 -18.93
CA THR A 186 -13.21 37.30 -19.89
C THR A 186 -13.92 37.21 -21.25
N CYS A 187 -13.29 36.55 -22.23
CA CYS A 187 -13.94 36.28 -23.51
C CYS A 187 -14.70 34.94 -23.55
N SER A 188 -14.70 34.17 -22.46
CA SER A 188 -15.46 32.92 -22.30
C SER A 188 -16.56 33.06 -21.24
N SER A 189 -16.25 33.70 -20.10
CA SER A 189 -17.17 33.99 -19.00
C SER A 189 -17.56 35.47 -18.96
N ALA A 190 -18.78 35.75 -18.51
CA ALA A 190 -19.13 37.10 -18.07
C ALA A 190 -18.32 37.48 -16.82
N GLY A 191 -18.24 38.79 -16.57
CA GLY A 191 -17.70 39.33 -15.33
C GLY A 191 -18.81 39.68 -14.35
N TYR A 192 -18.42 40.06 -13.14
CA TYR A 192 -19.33 40.52 -12.09
C TYR A 192 -18.72 41.72 -11.37
N THR A 193 -19.52 42.76 -11.11
CA THR A 193 -19.10 43.86 -10.23
C THR A 193 -18.89 43.36 -8.80
N ALA A 194 -18.25 44.18 -7.94
CA ALA A 194 -18.18 43.85 -6.52
C ALA A 194 -19.58 43.88 -5.91
N GLY A 195 -19.89 42.90 -5.07
CA GLY A 195 -21.17 42.78 -4.36
C GLY A 195 -20.96 42.71 -2.85
N GLU A 196 -22.05 42.67 -2.11
CA GLU A 196 -22.06 42.48 -0.67
C GLU A 196 -23.26 41.62 -0.25
N HIS A 197 -23.03 40.62 0.61
CA HIS A 197 -24.09 39.84 1.24
C HIS A 197 -23.87 39.70 2.75
N CYS A 198 -24.96 39.50 3.50
CA CYS A 198 -24.86 39.18 4.91
C CYS A 198 -24.51 37.70 5.11
N LYS A 199 -23.35 37.41 5.71
CA LYS A 199 -22.88 36.05 6.01
C LYS A 199 -23.81 35.26 6.96
N THR A 200 -24.63 35.96 7.76
CA THR A 200 -25.49 35.35 8.78
C THR A 200 -26.82 34.85 8.21
N CYS A 201 -27.42 35.56 7.25
CA CYS A 201 -28.74 35.21 6.67
C CYS A 201 -28.71 34.90 5.16
N GLY A 202 -27.60 35.20 4.45
CA GLY A 202 -27.47 35.04 3.01
C GLY A 202 -28.17 36.13 2.16
N GLU A 203 -28.74 37.15 2.79
CA GLU A 203 -29.42 38.23 2.06
C GLU A 203 -28.41 39.16 1.36
N VAL A 204 -28.70 39.47 0.09
CA VAL A 204 -27.84 40.26 -0.79
C VAL A 204 -28.09 41.75 -0.54
N LEU A 205 -27.06 42.45 -0.08
CA LEU A 205 -27.10 43.86 0.32
C LEU A 205 -26.71 44.78 -0.84
N ILE A 206 -25.73 44.35 -1.64
CA ILE A 206 -25.37 44.95 -2.93
C ILE A 206 -25.28 43.81 -3.96
N PRO A 207 -26.19 43.76 -4.95
CA PRO A 207 -26.16 42.70 -5.97
C PRO A 207 -25.00 42.88 -6.94
N GLN A 208 -24.36 41.78 -7.32
CA GLN A 208 -23.39 41.79 -8.40
C GLN A 208 -24.09 41.96 -9.76
N GLU A 209 -23.77 43.04 -10.48
CA GLU A 209 -24.20 43.24 -11.86
C GLU A 209 -23.28 42.46 -12.80
N GLU A 210 -23.88 41.70 -13.72
CA GLU A 210 -23.15 40.96 -14.77
C GLU A 210 -22.53 41.94 -15.78
N ARG A 211 -21.24 41.76 -16.08
CA ARG A 211 -20.49 42.49 -17.11
C ARG A 211 -20.40 41.64 -18.38
N GLU A 212 -20.76 42.24 -19.52
CA GLU A 212 -20.64 41.61 -20.84
C GLU A 212 -19.22 41.05 -21.10
N ARG A 213 -19.16 39.93 -21.82
CA ARG A 213 -17.91 39.23 -22.17
C ARG A 213 -17.04 40.11 -23.05
N LEU A 214 -15.73 40.10 -22.82
CA LEU A 214 -14.78 40.83 -23.64
C LEU A 214 -14.71 40.23 -25.06
N PRO A 215 -14.63 41.07 -26.12
CA PRO A 215 -14.52 40.59 -27.48
C PRO A 215 -13.21 39.81 -27.71
N HIS A 216 -13.27 38.78 -28.55
CA HIS A 216 -12.10 37.96 -28.88
C HIS A 216 -11.00 38.80 -29.55
N THR A 217 -9.75 38.63 -29.10
CA THR A 217 -8.57 39.35 -29.62
C THR A 217 -7.56 38.34 -30.17
N PHE A 218 -7.54 38.18 -31.49
CA PHE A 218 -6.88 37.05 -32.15
C PHE A 218 -5.36 37.24 -32.40
N ASN A 219 -4.60 36.16 -32.25
CA ASN A 219 -3.22 35.97 -32.67
C ASN A 219 -3.11 34.59 -33.34
N ARG A 220 -2.58 34.50 -34.57
CA ARG A 220 -2.39 33.23 -35.33
C ARG A 220 -3.61 32.27 -35.26
N LYS A 221 -4.80 32.72 -35.67
CA LYS A 221 -6.10 32.03 -35.56
C LYS A 221 -6.66 31.81 -34.13
N TYR A 222 -6.17 32.48 -33.08
CA TYR A 222 -6.63 32.23 -31.69
C TYR A 222 -6.86 33.46 -30.82
N CYS A 223 -7.96 33.50 -30.09
CA CYS A 223 -8.21 34.51 -29.08
C CYS A 223 -7.23 34.41 -27.89
N ARG A 224 -6.52 35.51 -27.59
CA ARG A 224 -5.54 35.64 -26.50
C ARG A 224 -6.03 35.27 -25.10
N GLY A 225 -7.31 35.47 -24.79
CA GLY A 225 -7.83 35.31 -23.42
C GLY A 225 -8.37 33.91 -23.11
N CYS A 226 -9.04 33.28 -24.07
CA CYS A 226 -9.85 32.07 -23.87
C CYS A 226 -9.54 30.97 -24.90
N GLY A 227 -8.52 31.15 -25.75
CA GLY A 227 -8.07 30.13 -26.71
C GLY A 227 -9.03 29.82 -27.87
N ALA A 228 -10.23 30.40 -27.87
CA ALA A 228 -11.22 30.25 -28.95
C ALA A 228 -10.56 30.45 -30.32
N ALA A 229 -10.71 29.45 -31.19
CA ALA A 229 -10.18 29.51 -32.54
C ALA A 229 -10.99 30.50 -33.39
N GLU A 230 -10.34 31.07 -34.40
CA GLU A 230 -10.97 31.79 -35.51
C GLU A 230 -11.70 30.75 -36.36
N LEU A 231 -12.95 30.48 -35.98
CA LEU A 231 -13.72 29.30 -36.39
C LEU A 231 -14.30 29.42 -37.81
N ASP A 232 -13.50 29.03 -38.80
CA ASP A 232 -14.00 28.34 -40.00
C ASP A 232 -13.82 26.83 -39.76
N ALA A 233 -14.79 26.16 -39.13
CA ALA A 233 -14.67 24.73 -38.79
C ALA A 233 -14.46 23.84 -40.04
N GLU A 234 -15.06 24.24 -41.17
CA GLU A 234 -14.89 23.62 -42.50
C GLU A 234 -13.42 23.57 -42.97
N SER A 235 -12.51 24.39 -42.39
CA SER A 235 -11.09 24.42 -42.77
C SER A 235 -10.21 23.37 -42.08
N THR A 236 -10.65 22.81 -40.95
CA THR A 236 -9.79 21.96 -40.10
C THR A 236 -9.72 20.49 -40.53
N GLY A 237 -10.76 19.99 -41.22
CA GLY A 237 -10.86 18.58 -41.63
C GLY A 237 -11.11 17.59 -40.49
N LEU A 238 -11.33 18.05 -39.25
CA LEU A 238 -11.62 17.17 -38.11
C LEU A 238 -12.96 16.43 -38.27
N ILE A 239 -13.00 15.18 -37.79
CA ILE A 239 -14.19 14.34 -37.74
C ILE A 239 -14.57 14.15 -36.27
N PHE A 240 -15.78 14.56 -35.92
CA PHE A 240 -16.36 14.44 -34.57
C PHE A 240 -17.37 13.30 -34.53
N THR A 241 -17.64 12.77 -33.34
CA THR A 241 -18.72 11.82 -33.09
C THR A 241 -19.31 12.11 -31.71
N PRO A 242 -20.64 12.32 -31.60
CA PRO A 242 -21.27 12.68 -30.34
C PRO A 242 -21.34 11.49 -29.38
N ASN A 243 -21.12 11.79 -28.10
CA ASN A 243 -21.19 10.85 -26.99
C ASN A 243 -22.60 10.88 -26.37
N THR A 244 -22.98 9.85 -25.61
CA THR A 244 -24.34 9.69 -25.06
C THR A 244 -24.71 10.66 -23.93
N ASP A 245 -23.74 11.46 -23.46
CA ASP A 245 -23.85 12.44 -22.38
C ASP A 245 -23.97 13.89 -22.87
N GLY A 246 -23.87 14.14 -24.19
CA GLY A 246 -23.85 15.49 -24.77
C GLY A 246 -22.45 16.09 -24.97
N THR A 247 -21.39 15.33 -24.69
CA THR A 247 -20.02 15.63 -25.12
C THR A 247 -19.77 15.04 -26.52
N CYS A 248 -18.57 15.24 -27.10
CA CYS A 248 -18.16 14.61 -28.34
C CYS A 248 -16.68 14.20 -28.34
N THR A 249 -16.37 13.24 -29.19
CA THR A 249 -15.04 12.65 -29.38
C THR A 249 -14.52 12.97 -30.78
N VAL A 250 -13.25 13.35 -30.92
CA VAL A 250 -12.59 13.43 -32.24
C VAL A 250 -12.20 12.04 -32.70
N THR A 251 -12.85 11.52 -33.74
CA THR A 251 -12.69 10.13 -34.23
C THR A 251 -11.81 10.04 -35.48
N GLY A 252 -11.49 11.17 -36.12
CA GLY A 252 -10.61 11.19 -37.28
C GLY A 252 -10.26 12.60 -37.78
N TYR A 253 -9.50 12.64 -38.87
CA TYR A 253 -9.02 13.86 -39.50
C TYR A 253 -8.75 13.64 -40.99
N GLY A 254 -9.40 14.45 -41.84
CA GLY A 254 -9.06 14.60 -43.25
C GLY A 254 -7.82 15.48 -43.41
N SER A 255 -6.94 15.15 -44.36
CA SER A 255 -5.64 15.80 -44.52
C SER A 255 -5.74 17.31 -44.78
N CYS A 256 -5.52 18.12 -43.75
CA CYS A 256 -5.34 19.56 -43.85
C CYS A 256 -3.85 19.93 -43.98
N ASN A 257 -3.57 21.13 -44.51
CA ASN A 257 -2.22 21.66 -44.75
C ASN A 257 -1.74 22.63 -43.64
N ASP A 258 -2.45 22.76 -42.52
CA ASP A 258 -2.02 23.63 -41.42
C ASP A 258 -0.74 23.08 -40.77
N LEU A 259 0.17 24.00 -40.44
CA LEU A 259 1.41 23.70 -39.70
C LEU A 259 1.13 23.30 -38.25
N VAL A 260 0.02 23.75 -37.65
CA VAL A 260 -0.41 23.41 -36.29
C VAL A 260 -1.88 22.99 -36.35
N LEU A 261 -2.15 21.74 -35.96
CA LEU A 261 -3.51 21.22 -35.83
C LEU A 261 -4.19 21.84 -34.61
N VAL A 262 -5.46 22.22 -34.76
CA VAL A 262 -6.26 22.90 -33.75
C VAL A 262 -7.43 22.03 -33.35
N ILE A 263 -7.44 21.50 -32.12
CA ILE A 263 -8.61 20.79 -31.59
C ILE A 263 -9.47 21.83 -30.83
N PRO A 264 -10.72 22.09 -31.26
CA PRO A 264 -11.58 23.08 -30.63
C PRO A 264 -12.18 22.56 -29.31
N THR A 265 -12.67 23.48 -28.47
CA THR A 265 -13.41 23.14 -27.24
C THR A 265 -14.80 22.57 -27.53
N TYR A 266 -15.39 22.88 -28.70
CA TYR A 266 -16.72 22.47 -29.11
C TYR A 266 -16.73 21.93 -30.54
N SER A 267 -17.61 20.96 -30.84
CA SER A 267 -17.92 20.53 -32.21
C SER A 267 -18.60 21.67 -33.02
N PRO A 268 -18.67 21.58 -34.35
CA PRO A 268 -19.50 22.47 -35.18
C PRO A 268 -20.97 22.50 -34.73
N GLU A 269 -21.45 21.40 -34.17
CA GLU A 269 -22.79 21.19 -33.62
C GLU A 269 -22.97 21.77 -32.20
N GLY A 270 -21.88 22.16 -31.52
CA GLY A 270 -21.87 22.82 -30.21
C GLY A 270 -21.65 21.90 -29.00
N GLU A 271 -21.32 20.63 -29.21
CA GLU A 271 -21.06 19.64 -28.15
C GLU A 271 -19.65 19.79 -27.60
N LEU A 272 -19.44 19.58 -26.29
CA LEU A 272 -18.12 19.76 -25.65
C LEU A 272 -17.15 18.66 -26.07
N VAL A 273 -15.96 19.02 -26.58
CA VAL A 273 -14.93 18.06 -26.99
C VAL A 273 -14.17 17.56 -25.76
N THR A 274 -14.39 16.29 -25.38
CA THR A 274 -13.78 15.65 -24.20
C THR A 274 -12.84 14.49 -24.53
N GLY A 275 -12.92 13.92 -25.74
CA GLY A 275 -12.12 12.76 -26.12
C GLY A 275 -11.46 12.86 -27.49
N ILE A 276 -10.37 12.10 -27.66
CA ILE A 276 -9.74 11.79 -28.95
C ILE A 276 -9.68 10.27 -29.08
N GLU A 277 -10.22 9.71 -30.16
CA GLU A 277 -10.34 8.27 -30.34
C GLU A 277 -9.02 7.60 -30.74
N LYS A 278 -8.99 6.26 -30.62
CA LYS A 278 -7.90 5.39 -31.05
C LYS A 278 -7.62 5.59 -32.55
N ASN A 279 -6.35 5.87 -32.89
CA ASN A 279 -5.87 6.21 -34.24
C ASN A 279 -6.37 7.53 -34.86
N ALA A 280 -7.07 8.43 -34.15
CA ALA A 280 -7.73 9.61 -34.75
C ALA A 280 -6.80 10.50 -35.63
N PHE A 281 -5.50 10.56 -35.33
CA PHE A 281 -4.49 11.30 -36.11
C PHE A 281 -3.34 10.42 -36.62
N LEU A 282 -3.58 9.10 -36.77
CA LEU A 282 -2.58 8.14 -37.28
C LEU A 282 -1.96 8.61 -38.62
N ASN A 283 -0.64 8.71 -38.67
CA ASN A 283 0.14 9.31 -39.78
C ASN A 283 -0.13 10.82 -40.05
N GLY A 284 -0.51 11.59 -39.01
CA GLY A 284 -0.68 13.04 -39.10
C GLY A 284 0.55 13.78 -39.64
N SER A 285 0.30 14.73 -40.56
CA SER A 285 1.33 15.50 -41.29
C SER A 285 1.62 16.90 -40.72
N PHE A 286 0.92 17.29 -39.66
CA PHE A 286 1.07 18.58 -38.97
C PHE A 286 2.35 18.65 -38.12
N VAL A 287 2.84 19.87 -37.83
CA VAL A 287 4.09 20.13 -37.10
C VAL A 287 3.85 20.50 -35.64
N GLY A 288 2.65 20.97 -35.29
CA GLY A 288 2.20 21.11 -33.90
C GLY A 288 0.76 20.61 -33.72
N VAL A 289 0.36 20.37 -32.47
CA VAL A 289 -1.04 20.15 -32.08
C VAL A 289 -1.37 20.98 -30.85
N ALA A 290 -2.56 21.58 -30.82
CA ALA A 290 -3.08 22.34 -29.70
C ALA A 290 -4.37 21.71 -29.16
N PHE A 291 -4.45 21.55 -27.84
CA PHE A 291 -5.54 20.88 -27.14
C PHE A 291 -6.48 21.86 -26.40
N PRO A 292 -7.79 21.55 -26.29
CA PRO A 292 -8.72 22.35 -25.52
C PRO A 292 -8.64 21.98 -24.02
N PRO A 293 -8.94 22.91 -23.08
CA PRO A 293 -9.03 22.61 -21.64
C PRO A 293 -10.16 21.64 -21.25
N SER A 294 -11.05 21.30 -22.18
CA SER A 294 -12.13 20.33 -21.97
C SER A 294 -11.72 18.87 -22.26
N LEU A 295 -10.50 18.63 -22.73
CA LEU A 295 -10.03 17.28 -23.06
C LEU A 295 -9.79 16.48 -21.78
N GLU A 296 -10.32 15.26 -21.73
CA GLU A 296 -10.17 14.31 -20.62
C GLU A 296 -9.37 13.06 -21.04
N THR A 297 -9.48 12.63 -22.31
CA THR A 297 -8.91 11.35 -22.77
C THR A 297 -8.27 11.41 -24.16
N ILE A 298 -7.17 10.66 -24.32
CA ILE A 298 -6.52 10.42 -25.63
C ILE A 298 -6.38 8.90 -25.84
N GLY A 299 -7.00 8.39 -26.90
CA GLY A 299 -7.04 6.97 -27.23
C GLY A 299 -5.69 6.39 -27.69
N ASN A 300 -5.57 5.06 -27.57
CA ASN A 300 -4.35 4.34 -27.95
C ASN A 300 -3.99 4.59 -29.42
N TYR A 301 -2.71 4.78 -29.74
CA TYR A 301 -2.22 5.13 -31.08
C TYR A 301 -2.76 6.44 -31.69
N ALA A 302 -3.46 7.32 -30.95
CA ALA A 302 -4.08 8.53 -31.51
C ALA A 302 -3.09 9.40 -32.32
N PHE A 303 -1.86 9.57 -31.82
CA PHE A 303 -0.78 10.31 -32.50
C PHE A 303 0.31 9.41 -33.08
N ALA A 304 0.02 8.13 -33.32
CA ALA A 304 1.00 7.20 -33.84
C ALA A 304 1.46 7.60 -35.26
N GLN A 305 2.75 7.47 -35.51
CA GLN A 305 3.38 7.76 -36.81
C GLN A 305 3.27 9.23 -37.26
N CYS A 306 2.96 10.19 -36.37
CA CYS A 306 2.99 11.64 -36.61
C CYS A 306 4.42 12.21 -36.74
N ARG A 307 5.21 11.70 -37.69
CA ARG A 307 6.68 11.95 -37.80
C ARG A 307 7.11 13.40 -38.05
N TYR A 308 6.16 14.31 -38.30
CA TYR A 308 6.42 15.74 -38.51
C TYR A 308 6.09 16.60 -37.30
N LEU A 309 5.35 16.05 -36.32
CA LEU A 309 4.95 16.70 -35.09
C LEU A 309 6.20 17.02 -34.25
N LYS A 310 6.30 18.27 -33.76
CA LYS A 310 7.43 18.78 -32.96
C LYS A 310 7.01 19.54 -31.69
N HIS A 311 5.81 20.13 -31.69
CA HIS A 311 5.36 21.02 -30.63
C HIS A 311 3.98 20.59 -30.12
N VAL A 312 3.83 20.41 -28.80
CA VAL A 312 2.55 20.16 -28.15
C VAL A 312 2.13 21.40 -27.38
N TYR A 313 0.99 22.00 -27.76
CA TYR A 313 0.49 23.25 -27.17
C TYR A 313 -0.64 22.97 -26.16
N VAL A 314 -0.35 23.31 -24.91
CA VAL A 314 -1.25 23.30 -23.75
C VAL A 314 -1.57 24.74 -23.35
N ARG A 315 -2.72 24.96 -22.70
CA ARG A 315 -3.21 26.28 -22.27
C ARG A 315 -3.51 26.34 -20.79
N ASP A 316 -4.27 25.35 -20.35
CA ASP A 316 -4.52 25.08 -18.95
C ASP A 316 -3.69 23.85 -18.56
N LEU A 317 -2.68 24.06 -17.71
CA LEU A 317 -1.81 22.99 -17.24
C LEU A 317 -2.53 22.11 -16.20
N ALA A 318 -3.47 22.65 -15.43
CA ALA A 318 -4.22 21.88 -14.44
C ALA A 318 -5.21 20.93 -15.13
N ALA A 319 -5.89 21.41 -16.18
CA ALA A 319 -6.70 20.56 -17.04
C ALA A 319 -5.85 19.48 -17.73
N TRP A 320 -4.68 19.85 -18.29
CA TRP A 320 -3.79 18.88 -18.94
C TRP A 320 -3.26 17.81 -17.99
N CYS A 321 -3.00 18.14 -16.71
CA CYS A 321 -2.64 17.15 -15.71
C CYS A 321 -3.69 16.04 -15.60
N GLY A 322 -4.98 16.33 -15.75
CA GLY A 322 -6.03 15.31 -15.69
C GLY A 322 -6.14 14.38 -16.92
N VAL A 323 -5.45 14.68 -18.03
CA VAL A 323 -5.65 13.96 -19.30
C VAL A 323 -5.08 12.55 -19.25
N ALA A 324 -5.94 11.54 -19.44
CA ALA A 324 -5.52 10.14 -19.54
C ALA A 324 -5.07 9.79 -20.97
N ILE A 325 -3.77 9.58 -21.17
CA ILE A 325 -3.15 9.33 -22.49
C ILE A 325 -2.85 7.83 -22.68
N GLY A 326 -3.82 7.14 -23.25
CA GLY A 326 -3.79 5.72 -23.53
C GLY A 326 -4.01 4.85 -22.28
N VAL A 327 -4.87 3.84 -22.42
CA VAL A 327 -5.26 2.91 -21.33
C VAL A 327 -4.74 1.48 -21.52
N ASP A 328 -4.14 1.18 -22.67
CA ASP A 328 -3.40 -0.07 -22.89
C ASP A 328 -1.93 0.10 -22.45
N SER A 329 -1.17 -1.00 -22.38
CA SER A 329 0.28 -1.00 -22.06
C SER A 329 1.19 -0.54 -23.21
N ASP A 330 0.63 -0.06 -24.34
CA ASP A 330 1.40 0.45 -25.49
C ASP A 330 1.65 1.96 -25.34
N MET A 331 2.93 2.35 -25.29
CA MET A 331 3.37 3.74 -25.08
C MET A 331 2.98 4.71 -26.21
N SER A 332 2.64 4.22 -27.41
CA SER A 332 2.51 5.01 -28.64
C SER A 332 1.28 5.92 -28.75
N ALA A 333 0.45 6.02 -27.70
CA ALA A 333 -0.69 6.94 -27.65
C ALA A 333 -0.27 8.43 -27.61
N SER A 334 0.80 8.73 -26.87
CA SER A 334 1.19 10.11 -26.55
C SER A 334 1.73 10.90 -27.74
N PRO A 335 1.31 12.18 -27.93
CA PRO A 335 1.88 13.06 -28.96
C PRO A 335 3.36 13.37 -28.70
N PHE A 336 3.79 13.38 -27.43
CA PHE A 336 5.17 13.67 -27.03
C PHE A 336 6.19 12.64 -27.53
N ASN A 337 5.76 11.44 -27.92
CA ASN A 337 6.61 10.43 -28.56
C ASN A 337 7.24 10.89 -29.89
N TYR A 338 6.70 11.95 -30.51
CA TYR A 338 7.27 12.60 -31.69
C TYR A 338 7.69 14.05 -31.41
N ALA A 339 7.04 14.71 -30.44
CA ALA A 339 7.22 16.11 -30.09
C ALA A 339 7.50 16.31 -28.60
N SER A 340 8.75 16.19 -28.17
CA SER A 340 9.11 16.32 -26.75
C SER A 340 8.82 17.71 -26.15
N GLU A 341 8.75 18.76 -26.97
CA GLU A 341 8.55 20.14 -26.53
C GLU A 341 7.11 20.39 -26.01
N LEU A 342 6.98 20.59 -24.69
CA LEU A 342 5.75 21.08 -24.05
C LEU A 342 5.68 22.61 -24.11
N TRP A 343 4.68 23.15 -24.81
CA TRP A 343 4.44 24.60 -24.89
C TRP A 343 3.19 24.99 -24.11
N LEU A 344 3.35 25.75 -23.03
CA LEU A 344 2.25 26.34 -22.26
C LEU A 344 2.11 27.83 -22.63
N ASN A 345 0.97 28.22 -23.19
CA ASN A 345 0.65 29.62 -23.53
C ASN A 345 1.80 30.35 -24.30
N ASP A 346 2.16 29.81 -25.47
CA ASP A 346 3.26 30.26 -26.34
C ASP A 346 4.67 30.23 -25.70
N THR A 347 4.86 29.59 -24.54
CA THR A 347 6.15 29.43 -23.85
C THR A 347 6.56 27.96 -23.74
N HIS A 348 7.75 27.59 -24.20
CA HIS A 348 8.32 26.25 -24.01
C HIS A 348 8.69 26.03 -22.53
N ILE A 349 8.20 24.94 -21.93
CA ILE A 349 8.36 24.62 -20.51
C ILE A 349 9.40 23.51 -20.33
N THR A 350 10.53 23.86 -19.73
CA THR A 350 11.58 22.92 -19.31
C THR A 350 11.66 22.77 -17.78
N GLU A 351 11.09 23.71 -17.02
CA GLU A 351 10.93 23.63 -15.55
C GLU A 351 9.43 23.50 -15.24
N LEU A 352 8.97 22.29 -14.89
CA LEU A 352 7.55 21.99 -14.73
C LEU A 352 7.12 22.08 -13.27
N VAL A 353 6.25 23.04 -12.92
CA VAL A 353 5.60 23.10 -11.60
C VAL A 353 4.15 22.67 -11.75
N ILE A 354 3.76 21.58 -11.08
CA ILE A 354 2.36 21.12 -11.05
C ILE A 354 1.53 22.14 -10.24
N PRO A 355 0.43 22.71 -10.79
CA PRO A 355 -0.36 23.72 -10.08
C PRO A 355 -1.05 23.19 -8.83
N GLU A 356 -1.09 23.98 -7.75
CA GLU A 356 -1.65 23.62 -6.44
C GLU A 356 -3.12 23.13 -6.44
N THR A 357 -3.85 23.35 -7.53
CA THR A 357 -5.22 22.88 -7.73
C THR A 357 -5.32 21.44 -8.25
N VAL A 358 -4.20 20.79 -8.59
CA VAL A 358 -4.17 19.45 -9.18
C VAL A 358 -4.15 18.37 -8.10
N THR A 359 -5.12 17.45 -8.16
CA THR A 359 -5.16 16.26 -7.29
C THR A 359 -4.80 14.95 -7.99
N GLU A 360 -4.80 14.92 -9.33
CA GLU A 360 -4.44 13.75 -10.12
C GLU A 360 -3.61 14.15 -11.34
N ILE A 361 -2.56 13.35 -11.62
CA ILE A 361 -1.78 13.42 -12.86
C ILE A 361 -2.08 12.16 -13.68
N GLY A 362 -2.55 12.32 -14.91
CA GLY A 362 -3.02 11.26 -15.78
C GLY A 362 -1.92 10.35 -16.33
N CYS A 363 -2.33 9.16 -16.77
CA CYS A 363 -1.46 8.19 -17.44
C CYS A 363 -0.75 8.86 -18.63
N ARG A 364 0.59 8.78 -18.67
CA ARG A 364 1.47 9.35 -19.72
C ARG A 364 1.32 10.86 -20.00
N ALA A 365 0.72 11.64 -19.11
CA ALA A 365 0.41 13.06 -19.31
C ALA A 365 1.63 13.93 -19.71
N PHE A 366 2.83 13.59 -19.25
CA PHE A 366 4.10 14.26 -19.57
C PHE A 366 5.18 13.29 -20.09
N ALA A 367 4.81 12.06 -20.46
CA ALA A 367 5.76 11.06 -20.95
C ALA A 367 6.47 11.52 -22.22
N SER A 368 7.76 11.23 -22.37
CA SER A 368 8.62 11.63 -23.50
C SER A 368 8.81 13.14 -23.66
N THR A 369 8.50 13.98 -22.66
CA THR A 369 8.76 15.42 -22.70
C THR A 369 10.24 15.77 -22.50
N ASP A 370 10.66 16.96 -22.93
CA ASP A 370 12.02 17.47 -22.76
C ASP A 370 12.26 18.28 -21.47
N ILE A 371 11.37 18.13 -20.47
CA ILE A 371 11.51 18.74 -19.15
C ILE A 371 12.83 18.37 -18.46
N VAL A 372 13.43 19.35 -17.80
CA VAL A 372 14.73 19.26 -17.11
C VAL A 372 14.54 19.18 -15.59
N SER A 373 13.46 19.77 -15.07
CA SER A 373 13.02 19.60 -13.67
C SER A 373 11.49 19.47 -13.56
N VAL A 374 11.03 18.83 -12.49
CA VAL A 374 9.60 18.82 -12.09
C VAL A 374 9.44 19.02 -10.59
N ARG A 375 8.43 19.80 -10.18
CA ARG A 375 7.93 19.87 -8.80
C ARG A 375 6.52 19.32 -8.69
N ILE A 376 6.34 18.35 -7.79
CA ILE A 376 5.05 17.74 -7.45
C ILE A 376 4.73 18.11 -5.99
N HIS A 377 3.71 18.95 -5.84
CA HIS A 377 3.22 19.42 -4.54
C HIS A 377 2.39 18.35 -3.81
N ALA A 378 2.28 18.49 -2.49
CA ALA A 378 1.61 17.51 -1.61
C ALA A 378 0.09 17.36 -1.82
N GLY A 379 -0.54 18.21 -2.65
CA GLY A 379 -1.96 18.10 -3.02
C GLY A 379 -2.27 16.98 -4.02
N VAL A 380 -1.25 16.47 -4.74
CA VAL A 380 -1.41 15.37 -5.69
C VAL A 380 -1.66 14.06 -4.94
N GLN A 381 -2.83 13.46 -5.14
CA GLN A 381 -3.27 12.23 -4.49
C GLN A 381 -2.98 10.98 -5.34
N LYS A 382 -2.87 11.16 -6.67
CA LYS A 382 -2.64 10.08 -7.64
C LYS A 382 -1.75 10.54 -8.79
N ILE A 383 -0.84 9.65 -9.21
CA ILE A 383 0.00 9.81 -10.40
C ILE A 383 -0.17 8.53 -11.24
N GLY A 384 -0.66 8.68 -12.47
CA GLY A 384 -0.94 7.57 -13.37
C GLY A 384 0.31 6.88 -13.92
N GLU A 385 0.13 5.67 -14.44
CA GLU A 385 1.22 4.87 -15.00
C GLU A 385 2.00 5.67 -16.07
N TYR A 386 3.34 5.58 -16.03
CA TYR A 386 4.25 6.29 -16.94
C TYR A 386 4.11 7.83 -17.01
N ALA A 387 3.48 8.51 -16.04
CA ALA A 387 3.15 9.95 -16.16
C ALA A 387 4.31 10.85 -16.63
N PHE A 388 5.56 10.57 -16.22
CA PHE A 388 6.79 11.26 -16.61
C PHE A 388 7.82 10.32 -17.27
N ALA A 389 7.41 9.15 -17.79
CA ALA A 389 8.34 8.17 -18.33
C ALA A 389 9.02 8.65 -19.62
N SER A 390 10.26 8.24 -19.83
CA SER A 390 11.13 8.61 -20.96
C SER A 390 11.39 10.11 -21.12
N CYS A 391 11.23 10.90 -20.05
CA CYS A 391 11.77 12.27 -20.01
C CYS A 391 13.30 12.21 -19.89
N GLU A 392 14.00 11.97 -21.01
CA GLU A 392 15.45 11.73 -21.01
C GLU A 392 16.29 12.97 -20.68
N SER A 393 15.66 14.16 -20.63
CA SER A 393 16.24 15.42 -20.15
C SER A 393 16.13 15.64 -18.63
N LEU A 394 15.30 14.86 -17.93
CA LEU A 394 14.91 15.14 -16.53
C LEU A 394 16.07 14.88 -15.57
N THR A 395 16.54 15.93 -14.91
CA THR A 395 17.71 15.89 -14.01
C THR A 395 17.40 16.19 -12.54
N ASP A 396 16.27 16.84 -12.26
CA ASP A 396 15.84 17.24 -10.91
C ASP A 396 14.36 16.92 -10.66
N ILE A 397 14.04 16.35 -9.50
CA ILE A 397 12.67 16.00 -9.10
C ILE A 397 12.46 16.47 -7.67
N GLN A 398 11.48 17.36 -7.48
CA GLN A 398 11.11 17.93 -6.19
C GLN A 398 9.75 17.36 -5.78
N LEU A 399 9.71 16.67 -4.64
CA LEU A 399 8.53 16.02 -4.08
C LEU A 399 8.27 16.63 -2.70
N ASP A 400 7.12 17.26 -2.50
CA ASP A 400 6.82 17.93 -1.23
C ASP A 400 6.31 16.97 -0.14
N GLU A 401 6.63 17.28 1.12
CA GLU A 401 6.16 16.52 2.30
C GLU A 401 4.62 16.54 2.39
N GLY A 402 4.04 15.34 2.47
CA GLY A 402 2.59 15.13 2.46
C GLY A 402 2.11 14.34 1.24
N LEU A 403 2.90 14.27 0.16
CA LEU A 403 2.65 13.35 -0.96
C LEU A 403 2.60 11.90 -0.46
N THR A 404 1.47 11.20 -0.61
CA THR A 404 1.26 9.87 0.02
C THR A 404 1.64 8.68 -0.85
N HIS A 405 1.61 8.84 -2.19
CA HIS A 405 1.83 7.78 -3.17
C HIS A 405 2.62 8.31 -4.37
N LEU A 406 3.52 7.51 -4.93
CA LEU A 406 4.27 7.85 -6.16
C LEU A 406 3.74 7.18 -7.44
N GLY A 407 2.50 6.65 -7.39
CA GLY A 407 1.74 6.22 -8.56
C GLY A 407 1.72 4.72 -8.85
N ASP A 408 0.85 4.33 -9.78
CA ASP A 408 0.50 2.92 -10.03
C ASP A 408 1.65 2.11 -10.68
N GLY A 409 2.61 2.79 -11.33
CA GLY A 409 3.86 2.18 -11.78
C GLY A 409 4.62 3.00 -12.83
N PHE A 410 5.93 2.72 -12.95
CA PHE A 410 6.81 3.24 -14.02
C PHE A 410 6.84 4.78 -14.20
N VAL A 411 6.42 5.55 -13.21
CA VAL A 411 6.14 7.00 -13.33
C VAL A 411 7.32 7.80 -13.88
N PHE A 412 8.54 7.50 -13.46
CA PHE A 412 9.80 8.08 -13.96
C PHE A 412 10.67 7.03 -14.68
N GLU A 413 10.08 6.00 -15.31
CA GLU A 413 10.85 5.02 -16.09
C GLU A 413 11.69 5.75 -17.17
N ARG A 414 12.96 5.36 -17.36
CA ARG A 414 13.88 5.88 -18.39
C ARG A 414 14.18 7.39 -18.31
N CYS A 415 14.03 8.01 -17.15
CA CYS A 415 14.65 9.32 -16.86
C CYS A 415 16.19 9.14 -16.71
N LYS A 416 16.87 8.85 -17.83
CA LYS A 416 18.26 8.31 -17.84
C LYS A 416 19.30 9.25 -17.23
N THR A 417 19.06 10.56 -17.28
CA THR A 417 19.96 11.64 -16.82
C THR A 417 19.69 12.07 -15.36
N LEU A 418 18.63 11.57 -14.74
CA LEU A 418 18.34 11.74 -13.33
C LEU A 418 19.46 11.10 -12.49
N LYS A 419 20.08 11.87 -11.61
CA LYS A 419 21.24 11.45 -10.80
C LYS A 419 20.92 11.26 -9.34
N SER A 420 20.01 12.07 -8.83
CA SER A 420 19.64 12.16 -7.43
C SER A 420 18.13 12.23 -7.28
N VAL A 421 17.59 11.60 -6.22
CA VAL A 421 16.20 11.80 -5.81
C VAL A 421 16.08 11.71 -4.29
N THR A 422 15.23 12.56 -3.71
CA THR A 422 14.79 12.46 -2.31
C THR A 422 13.32 12.08 -2.29
N VAL A 423 12.99 10.98 -1.62
CA VAL A 423 11.61 10.50 -1.45
C VAL A 423 11.12 10.88 -0.05
N PRO A 424 10.07 11.73 0.07
CA PRO A 424 9.59 12.22 1.36
C PRO A 424 8.94 11.12 2.20
N GLY A 425 9.01 11.27 3.53
CA GLY A 425 8.58 10.22 4.47
C GLY A 425 7.08 9.90 4.41
N SER A 426 6.28 10.82 3.86
CA SER A 426 4.85 10.63 3.62
C SER A 426 4.53 9.58 2.54
N VAL A 427 5.46 9.26 1.64
CA VAL A 427 5.25 8.26 0.57
C VAL A 427 5.35 6.85 1.18
N THR A 428 4.23 6.31 1.65
CA THR A 428 4.26 5.01 2.34
C THR A 428 4.54 3.83 1.39
N ASP A 429 4.11 3.95 0.14
CA ASP A 429 4.45 3.04 -0.96
C ASP A 429 4.90 3.88 -2.17
N MET A 430 6.05 3.49 -2.74
CA MET A 430 6.66 4.18 -3.87
C MET A 430 6.11 3.74 -5.23
N GLY A 431 5.31 2.68 -5.29
CA GLY A 431 4.87 2.06 -6.53
C GLY A 431 5.91 1.09 -7.13
N SER A 432 5.47 0.26 -8.08
CA SER A 432 6.37 -0.69 -8.75
C SER A 432 7.12 -0.04 -9.92
N SER A 433 8.41 -0.35 -10.06
CA SER A 433 9.24 0.11 -11.18
C SER A 433 9.31 1.64 -11.39
N THR A 434 8.98 2.45 -10.37
CA THR A 434 8.82 3.91 -10.44
C THR A 434 10.02 4.66 -11.05
N PHE A 435 11.25 4.21 -10.80
CA PHE A 435 12.49 4.76 -11.37
C PHE A 435 13.19 3.77 -12.33
N ASN A 436 12.45 2.85 -12.96
CA ASN A 436 13.05 1.80 -13.78
C ASN A 436 13.93 2.37 -14.91
N PHE A 437 15.10 1.79 -15.15
CA PHE A 437 16.07 2.26 -16.16
C PHE A 437 16.56 3.72 -15.98
N CYS A 438 16.45 4.34 -14.79
CA CYS A 438 17.16 5.59 -14.48
C CYS A 438 18.67 5.31 -14.37
N SER A 439 19.36 5.27 -15.50
CA SER A 439 20.70 4.68 -15.60
C SER A 439 21.81 5.44 -14.88
N GLU A 440 21.70 6.77 -14.72
CA GLU A 440 22.65 7.60 -13.96
C GLU A 440 22.24 7.82 -12.49
N LEU A 441 21.08 7.30 -12.06
CA LEU A 441 20.58 7.46 -10.69
C LEU A 441 21.49 6.72 -9.72
N SER A 442 22.09 7.49 -8.82
CA SER A 442 23.20 7.04 -7.95
C SER A 442 23.13 7.60 -6.53
N ASP A 443 22.46 8.73 -6.32
CA ASP A 443 22.24 9.36 -5.01
C ASP A 443 20.74 9.30 -4.62
N VAL A 444 20.35 8.27 -3.88
CA VAL A 444 18.96 8.02 -3.51
C VAL A 444 18.78 8.20 -2.00
N THR A 445 18.05 9.24 -1.62
CA THR A 445 17.65 9.49 -0.22
C THR A 445 16.23 9.01 0.02
N LEU A 446 16.09 7.98 0.85
CA LEU A 446 14.80 7.46 1.35
C LEU A 446 14.60 7.95 2.79
N GLN A 447 13.51 8.66 3.04
CA GLN A 447 13.18 9.14 4.39
C GLN A 447 12.49 8.08 5.27
N GLU A 448 12.51 8.31 6.59
CA GLU A 448 11.73 7.55 7.56
C GLU A 448 10.22 7.82 7.39
N GLY A 449 9.46 6.75 7.23
CA GLY A 449 8.01 6.74 6.99
C GLY A 449 7.62 5.77 5.87
N ILE A 450 8.48 5.63 4.86
CA ILE A 450 8.37 4.68 3.74
C ILE A 450 8.25 3.25 4.28
N ARG A 451 7.26 2.48 3.81
CA ARG A 451 6.96 1.12 4.31
C ARG A 451 7.43 0.03 3.37
N ILE A 452 7.27 0.24 2.06
CA ILE A 452 7.73 -0.67 1.02
C ILE A 452 8.80 0.06 0.22
N VAL A 453 10.01 -0.49 0.19
CA VAL A 453 11.08 0.04 -0.67
C VAL A 453 11.06 -0.71 -2.00
N SER A 454 10.84 0.02 -3.08
CA SER A 454 10.61 -0.50 -4.44
C SER A 454 11.07 0.50 -5.50
N GLY A 455 11.02 0.10 -6.78
CA GLY A 455 11.05 1.03 -7.90
C GLY A 455 12.39 1.28 -8.59
N PHE A 456 13.53 0.87 -8.02
CA PHE A 456 14.88 1.18 -8.52
C PHE A 456 15.45 0.16 -9.54
N SER A 457 14.58 -0.62 -10.18
CA SER A 457 14.94 -1.53 -11.27
C SER A 457 15.86 -0.88 -12.32
N ASN A 458 16.91 -1.58 -12.75
CA ASN A 458 17.90 -1.13 -13.73
C ASN A 458 18.60 0.22 -13.42
N CYS A 459 18.62 0.70 -12.17
CA CYS A 459 19.41 1.86 -11.74
C CYS A 459 20.90 1.50 -11.67
N LYS A 460 21.56 1.44 -12.84
CA LYS A 460 22.90 0.85 -12.99
C LYS A 460 24.03 1.63 -12.33
N ALA A 461 23.82 2.90 -11.97
CA ALA A 461 24.78 3.71 -11.20
C ALA A 461 24.56 3.65 -9.68
N LEU A 462 23.45 3.06 -9.20
CA LEU A 462 23.15 2.94 -7.77
C LEU A 462 24.11 1.93 -7.13
N SER A 463 25.05 2.42 -6.32
CA SER A 463 26.15 1.62 -5.75
C SER A 463 25.97 1.28 -4.26
N THR A 464 25.13 2.04 -3.57
CA THR A 464 24.73 1.89 -2.17
C THR A 464 23.29 2.38 -2.00
N ILE A 465 22.54 1.82 -1.05
CA ILE A 465 21.23 2.34 -0.64
C ILE A 465 21.10 2.27 0.89
N THR A 466 20.49 3.30 1.49
CA THR A 466 20.08 3.26 2.91
C THR A 466 18.59 2.91 2.96
N ILE A 467 18.25 1.80 3.60
CA ILE A 467 16.87 1.39 3.83
C ILE A 467 16.40 2.01 5.17
N PRO A 468 15.30 2.78 5.20
CA PRO A 468 14.82 3.43 6.42
C PRO A 468 14.28 2.40 7.43
N GLN A 469 14.37 2.71 8.73
CA GLN A 469 13.93 1.83 9.83
C GLN A 469 12.41 1.62 9.83
N SER A 470 11.64 2.53 9.22
CA SER A 470 10.20 2.39 8.97
C SER A 470 9.80 1.26 8.02
N ALA A 471 10.74 0.75 7.22
CA ALA A 471 10.48 -0.22 6.16
C ALA A 471 10.08 -1.60 6.72
N THR A 472 9.03 -2.17 6.15
CA THR A 472 8.47 -3.49 6.49
C THR A 472 8.69 -4.53 5.38
N ALA A 473 8.95 -4.10 4.15
CA ALA A 473 9.26 -4.97 3.02
C ALA A 473 10.27 -4.33 2.05
N ILE A 474 11.11 -5.18 1.43
CA ILE A 474 11.75 -4.88 0.13
C ILE A 474 10.85 -5.48 -0.94
N GLY A 475 10.22 -4.64 -1.75
CA GLY A 475 9.16 -5.04 -2.68
C GLY A 475 9.66 -5.74 -3.95
N HIS A 476 8.71 -6.29 -4.73
CA HIS A 476 8.98 -7.02 -5.96
C HIS A 476 9.95 -6.27 -6.89
N GLY A 477 11.10 -6.88 -7.17
CA GLY A 477 12.11 -6.34 -8.08
C GLY A 477 12.79 -5.04 -7.63
N ALA A 478 12.67 -4.62 -6.36
CA ALA A 478 13.06 -3.29 -5.87
C ALA A 478 14.40 -2.73 -6.39
N PHE A 479 15.43 -3.56 -6.46
CA PHE A 479 16.78 -3.24 -6.94
C PHE A 479 17.22 -4.16 -8.09
N SER A 480 16.27 -4.77 -8.81
CA SER A 480 16.51 -5.64 -9.97
C SER A 480 17.52 -5.02 -10.94
N HIS A 481 18.55 -5.76 -11.36
CA HIS A 481 19.59 -5.30 -12.27
C HIS A 481 20.37 -4.03 -11.84
N CYS A 482 20.41 -3.68 -10.54
CA CYS A 482 21.31 -2.63 -10.01
C CYS A 482 22.77 -3.11 -10.02
N ALA A 483 23.38 -3.11 -11.20
CA ALA A 483 24.67 -3.77 -11.45
C ALA A 483 25.87 -3.19 -10.66
N ALA A 484 25.76 -1.97 -10.11
CA ALA A 484 26.78 -1.37 -9.25
C ALA A 484 26.53 -1.55 -7.74
N LEU A 485 25.33 -2.01 -7.33
CA LEU A 485 24.93 -2.09 -5.93
C LEU A 485 25.79 -3.11 -5.19
N SER A 486 26.57 -2.65 -4.22
CA SER A 486 27.73 -3.39 -3.71
C SER A 486 27.56 -3.94 -2.29
N GLU A 487 26.95 -3.16 -1.40
CA GLU A 487 26.56 -3.58 -0.05
C GLU A 487 25.16 -3.06 0.29
N VAL A 488 24.39 -3.86 1.03
CA VAL A 488 23.03 -3.52 1.50
C VAL A 488 22.85 -3.93 2.96
N VAL A 489 22.19 -3.09 3.75
CA VAL A 489 21.74 -3.41 5.11
C VAL A 489 20.22 -3.33 5.15
N VAL A 490 19.57 -4.46 5.43
CA VAL A 490 18.12 -4.57 5.61
C VAL A 490 17.83 -4.48 7.11
N PRO A 491 17.03 -3.50 7.58
CA PRO A 491 16.82 -3.26 9.01
C PRO A 491 15.85 -4.26 9.66
N ASP A 492 15.86 -4.32 11.00
CA ASP A 492 15.06 -5.25 11.79
C ASP A 492 13.54 -5.08 11.65
N GLY A 493 13.04 -3.99 11.04
CA GLY A 493 11.62 -3.79 10.71
C GLY A 493 11.14 -4.64 9.53
N VAL A 494 12.03 -5.10 8.65
CA VAL A 494 11.67 -5.78 7.40
C VAL A 494 11.33 -7.24 7.65
N ALA A 495 10.09 -7.62 7.31
CA ALA A 495 9.59 -8.99 7.42
C ALA A 495 9.67 -9.80 6.12
N LEU A 496 9.73 -9.13 4.97
CA LEU A 496 9.68 -9.71 3.63
C LEU A 496 10.77 -9.15 2.72
N ILE A 497 11.50 -10.05 2.06
CA ILE A 497 12.27 -9.75 0.84
C ILE A 497 11.55 -10.45 -0.29
N ASP A 498 10.88 -9.67 -1.14
CA ASP A 498 9.97 -10.18 -2.16
C ASP A 498 10.70 -10.75 -3.39
N ALA A 499 9.94 -11.30 -4.35
CA ALA A 499 10.50 -11.88 -5.55
C ALA A 499 11.32 -10.86 -6.37
N HIS A 500 12.39 -11.32 -7.00
CA HIS A 500 13.34 -10.53 -7.80
C HIS A 500 14.04 -9.35 -7.08
N ALA A 501 13.85 -9.13 -5.77
CA ALA A 501 14.21 -7.90 -5.05
C ALA A 501 15.64 -7.35 -5.32
N PHE A 502 16.64 -8.21 -5.48
CA PHE A 502 18.03 -7.86 -5.80
C PHE A 502 18.58 -8.65 -7.01
N ASN A 503 17.72 -9.21 -7.87
CA ASN A 503 18.19 -10.15 -8.90
C ASN A 503 19.15 -9.47 -9.90
N SER A 504 20.23 -10.16 -10.27
CA SER A 504 21.32 -9.65 -11.12
C SER A 504 21.97 -8.34 -10.64
N CYS A 505 22.01 -8.10 -9.32
CA CYS A 505 22.96 -7.16 -8.73
C CYS A 505 24.37 -7.77 -8.78
N ASP A 506 25.00 -7.72 -9.95
CA ASP A 506 26.27 -8.41 -10.23
C ASP A 506 27.43 -8.01 -9.30
N ALA A 507 27.39 -6.80 -8.73
CA ALA A 507 28.37 -6.30 -7.75
C ALA A 507 28.01 -6.55 -6.28
N LEU A 508 26.80 -7.05 -5.96
CA LEU A 508 26.33 -7.18 -4.58
C LEU A 508 27.13 -8.24 -3.84
N ARG A 509 28.03 -7.78 -2.98
CA ARG A 509 29.05 -8.61 -2.34
C ARG A 509 28.73 -8.96 -0.88
N ARG A 510 28.00 -8.08 -0.19
CA ARG A 510 27.49 -8.28 1.17
C ARG A 510 26.03 -7.83 1.25
N ILE A 511 25.19 -8.65 1.86
CA ILE A 511 23.90 -8.19 2.39
C ILE A 511 23.76 -8.60 3.85
N THR A 512 23.34 -7.66 4.71
CA THR A 512 23.00 -7.92 6.11
C THR A 512 21.49 -7.95 6.25
N LEU A 513 20.94 -9.01 6.88
CA LEU A 513 19.50 -9.19 7.06
C LEU A 513 19.08 -8.93 8.51
N GLY A 514 18.08 -8.08 8.70
CA GLY A 514 17.45 -7.80 9.99
C GLY A 514 16.72 -9.03 10.56
N ALA A 515 16.62 -9.11 11.88
CA ALA A 515 16.18 -10.29 12.61
C ALA A 515 14.74 -10.75 12.30
N SER A 516 13.89 -9.84 11.83
CA SER A 516 12.47 -10.10 11.53
C SER A 516 12.21 -10.70 10.14
N VAL A 517 13.20 -10.84 9.26
CA VAL A 517 12.97 -11.38 7.91
C VAL A 517 12.45 -12.83 8.00
N THR A 518 11.24 -13.05 7.50
CA THR A 518 10.52 -14.34 7.61
C THR A 518 10.55 -15.20 6.34
N SER A 519 10.83 -14.58 5.18
CA SER A 519 10.91 -15.26 3.88
C SER A 519 11.76 -14.50 2.88
N VAL A 520 12.47 -15.25 2.04
CA VAL A 520 13.18 -14.76 0.84
C VAL A 520 12.41 -15.25 -0.40
N GLY A 521 11.99 -14.32 -1.26
CA GLY A 521 11.14 -14.59 -2.43
C GLY A 521 11.82 -15.34 -3.58
N GLU A 522 11.04 -15.65 -4.61
CA GLU A 522 11.52 -16.25 -5.86
C GLU A 522 12.60 -15.36 -6.50
N LYS A 523 13.72 -15.95 -6.92
CA LYS A 523 14.80 -15.27 -7.64
C LYS A 523 15.37 -14.03 -6.94
N ALA A 524 15.12 -13.85 -5.63
CA ALA A 524 15.39 -12.60 -4.90
C ALA A 524 16.85 -12.14 -5.00
N PHE A 525 17.82 -13.06 -5.06
CA PHE A 525 19.25 -12.81 -5.28
C PHE A 525 19.80 -13.54 -6.51
N TRP A 526 18.94 -14.03 -7.41
CA TRP A 526 19.33 -14.76 -8.62
C TRP A 526 20.41 -14.00 -9.40
N ARG A 527 21.53 -14.65 -9.71
CA ARG A 527 22.72 -14.05 -10.34
C ARG A 527 23.38 -12.89 -9.57
N CYS A 528 23.32 -12.84 -8.23
CA CYS A 528 24.22 -11.97 -7.45
C CYS A 528 25.66 -12.53 -7.46
N LYS A 529 26.35 -12.39 -8.60
CA LYS A 529 27.62 -13.09 -8.88
C LYS A 529 28.76 -12.76 -7.91
N ALA A 530 28.73 -11.60 -7.26
CA ALA A 530 29.73 -11.18 -6.28
C ALA A 530 29.43 -11.60 -4.82
N LEU A 531 28.23 -12.08 -4.51
CA LEU A 531 27.80 -12.36 -3.13
C LEU A 531 28.62 -13.52 -2.55
N THR A 532 29.46 -13.27 -1.54
CA THR A 532 30.36 -14.29 -0.98
C THR A 532 29.77 -15.08 0.19
N ASP A 533 28.85 -14.46 0.91
CA ASP A 533 28.32 -14.93 2.18
C ASP A 533 26.91 -14.39 2.44
N ILE A 534 26.07 -15.19 3.10
CA ILE A 534 24.79 -14.72 3.66
C ILE A 534 24.47 -15.44 4.98
N VAL A 535 23.87 -14.69 5.90
CA VAL A 535 23.29 -15.20 7.14
C VAL A 535 21.79 -15.00 7.08
N LEU A 536 21.03 -16.09 7.06
CA LEU A 536 19.57 -16.07 7.14
C LEU A 536 19.17 -16.06 8.63
N PRO A 537 18.37 -15.07 9.10
CA PRO A 537 17.87 -15.02 10.47
C PRO A 537 17.11 -16.29 10.89
N ASP A 538 17.11 -16.60 12.18
CA ASP A 538 16.34 -17.73 12.74
C ASP A 538 14.83 -17.64 12.45
N GLY A 539 14.30 -16.46 12.10
CA GLY A 539 12.92 -16.25 11.68
C GLY A 539 12.59 -16.68 10.24
N VAL A 540 13.60 -16.92 9.38
CA VAL A 540 13.38 -17.28 7.97
C VAL A 540 12.79 -18.69 7.88
N THR A 541 11.54 -18.79 7.41
CA THR A 541 10.81 -20.06 7.26
C THR A 541 10.88 -20.64 5.85
N ARG A 542 11.12 -19.80 4.83
CA ARG A 542 11.13 -20.18 3.41
C ARG A 542 12.18 -19.44 2.60
N ILE A 543 12.82 -20.19 1.70
CA ILE A 543 13.64 -19.69 0.59
C ILE A 543 12.90 -20.04 -0.72
N GLY A 544 12.67 -19.05 -1.57
CA GLY A 544 11.93 -19.20 -2.83
C GLY A 544 12.67 -19.99 -3.92
N GLU A 545 11.97 -20.26 -5.01
CA GLU A 545 12.53 -20.86 -6.22
C GLU A 545 13.65 -19.98 -6.80
N GLU A 546 14.76 -20.60 -7.22
CA GLU A 546 15.96 -19.93 -7.77
C GLU A 546 16.55 -18.78 -6.91
N ALA A 547 16.17 -18.65 -5.63
CA ALA A 547 16.44 -17.47 -4.81
C ALA A 547 17.90 -17.01 -4.76
N PHE A 548 18.86 -17.96 -4.74
CA PHE A 548 20.30 -17.74 -4.82
C PHE A 548 20.94 -18.46 -6.03
N SER A 549 20.14 -18.91 -7.00
CA SER A 549 20.68 -19.58 -8.19
C SER A 549 21.63 -18.67 -8.97
N GLU A 550 22.71 -19.26 -9.47
CA GLU A 550 23.83 -18.58 -10.13
C GLU A 550 24.55 -17.51 -9.27
N CYS A 551 24.42 -17.54 -7.93
CA CYS A 551 25.33 -16.81 -7.03
C CYS A 551 26.70 -17.53 -6.98
N SER A 552 27.46 -17.42 -8.05
CA SER A 552 28.68 -18.22 -8.31
C SER A 552 29.87 -17.93 -7.38
N ALA A 553 29.79 -16.92 -6.51
CA ALA A 553 30.75 -16.65 -5.45
C ALA A 553 30.27 -17.06 -4.04
N LEU A 554 29.00 -17.46 -3.88
CA LEU A 554 28.38 -17.71 -2.58
C LEU A 554 28.92 -19.00 -1.99
N ALA A 555 29.91 -18.87 -1.09
CA ALA A 555 30.64 -19.99 -0.49
C ALA A 555 30.14 -20.34 0.92
N ASN A 556 29.62 -19.33 1.65
CA ASN A 556 29.20 -19.48 3.04
C ASN A 556 27.70 -19.13 3.17
N VAL A 557 26.88 -20.08 3.59
CA VAL A 557 25.47 -19.85 3.89
C VAL A 557 25.18 -20.33 5.31
N THR A 558 24.73 -19.42 6.17
CA THR A 558 24.16 -19.80 7.47
C THR A 558 22.64 -19.85 7.32
N LEU A 559 22.05 -21.04 7.46
CA LEU A 559 20.60 -21.24 7.44
C LEU A 559 20.03 -21.00 8.84
N GLY A 560 18.92 -20.26 8.92
CA GLY A 560 18.23 -19.98 10.17
C GLY A 560 17.45 -21.20 10.69
N LYS A 561 17.34 -21.34 12.03
CA LYS A 561 16.65 -22.48 12.66
C LYS A 561 15.17 -22.60 12.27
N GLY A 562 14.50 -21.50 11.95
CA GLY A 562 13.09 -21.53 11.51
C GLY A 562 12.84 -22.15 10.13
N LEU A 563 13.87 -22.47 9.35
CA LEU A 563 13.76 -22.84 7.94
C LEU A 563 13.03 -24.18 7.73
N ARG A 564 11.94 -24.14 6.97
CA ARG A 564 11.09 -25.30 6.63
C ARG A 564 11.16 -25.68 5.17
N ASP A 565 11.15 -24.69 4.29
CA ASP A 565 11.03 -24.88 2.85
C ASP A 565 12.23 -24.29 2.10
N ILE A 566 12.88 -25.12 1.28
CA ILE A 566 13.88 -24.69 0.29
C ILE A 566 13.29 -24.94 -1.10
N GLY A 567 13.04 -23.87 -1.85
CA GLY A 567 12.44 -23.93 -3.19
C GLY A 567 13.29 -24.65 -4.23
N ALA A 568 12.67 -24.92 -5.39
CA ALA A 568 13.37 -25.51 -6.53
C ALA A 568 14.55 -24.64 -6.97
N MET A 569 15.68 -25.27 -7.29
CA MET A 569 16.92 -24.61 -7.75
C MET A 569 17.46 -23.50 -6.83
N ALA A 570 17.03 -23.42 -5.57
CA ALA A 570 17.28 -22.28 -4.68
C ALA A 570 18.76 -21.88 -4.53
N PHE A 571 19.69 -22.84 -4.63
CA PHE A 571 21.15 -22.64 -4.58
C PHE A 571 21.87 -23.26 -5.79
N ASP A 572 21.19 -23.47 -6.93
CA ASP A 572 21.80 -24.04 -8.14
C ASP A 572 22.99 -23.22 -8.65
N LYS A 573 24.11 -23.88 -9.00
CA LYS A 573 25.39 -23.28 -9.43
C LYS A 573 26.01 -22.29 -8.42
N THR A 574 25.80 -22.48 -7.12
CA THR A 574 26.51 -21.72 -6.08
C THR A 574 27.86 -22.35 -5.71
N ALA A 575 28.71 -21.61 -5.00
CA ALA A 575 30.04 -22.05 -4.57
C ALA A 575 30.06 -22.66 -3.14
N ILE A 576 28.90 -23.01 -2.58
CA ILE A 576 28.74 -23.40 -1.18
C ILE A 576 29.61 -24.61 -0.86
N THR A 577 30.42 -24.53 0.19
CA THR A 577 31.35 -25.62 0.56
C THR A 577 30.75 -26.67 1.49
N SER A 578 29.75 -26.30 2.29
CA SER A 578 29.12 -27.17 3.27
C SER A 578 27.69 -26.72 3.56
N VAL A 579 26.75 -27.67 3.66
CA VAL A 579 25.35 -27.38 4.06
C VAL A 579 24.98 -28.24 5.27
N THR A 580 24.50 -27.59 6.32
CA THR A 580 23.76 -28.24 7.43
C THR A 580 22.36 -27.63 7.44
N LEU A 581 21.34 -28.47 7.26
CA LEU A 581 19.94 -28.03 7.24
C LEU A 581 19.40 -27.85 8.68
N SER A 582 18.25 -27.18 8.81
CA SER A 582 17.56 -27.07 10.09
C SER A 582 16.80 -28.36 10.47
N ASP A 583 16.62 -28.63 11.76
CA ASP A 583 15.70 -29.64 12.29
C ASP A 583 14.21 -29.31 12.01
N ALA A 584 13.94 -28.03 11.73
CA ALA A 584 12.64 -27.54 11.26
C ALA A 584 12.34 -27.85 9.77
N ILE A 585 13.28 -28.41 9.00
CA ILE A 585 13.12 -28.65 7.56
C ILE A 585 11.93 -29.59 7.26
N ARG A 586 11.20 -29.32 6.18
CA ARG A 586 10.01 -30.07 5.73
C ARG A 586 10.00 -30.32 4.22
N SER A 587 10.54 -29.41 3.42
CA SER A 587 10.64 -29.58 1.97
C SER A 587 11.98 -29.10 1.39
N ILE A 588 12.51 -29.88 0.44
CA ILE A 588 13.62 -29.50 -0.43
C ILE A 588 13.19 -29.76 -1.88
N GLY A 589 13.02 -28.68 -2.64
CA GLY A 589 12.51 -28.73 -4.01
C GLY A 589 13.52 -29.22 -5.05
N TYR A 590 12.99 -29.46 -6.26
CA TYR A 590 13.72 -29.88 -7.45
C TYR A 590 15.08 -29.19 -7.59
N SER A 591 16.17 -29.96 -7.67
CA SER A 591 17.51 -29.42 -7.98
C SER A 591 18.02 -28.32 -7.04
N ALA A 592 17.54 -28.25 -5.79
CA ALA A 592 17.80 -27.13 -4.87
C ALA A 592 19.29 -26.79 -4.65
N PHE A 593 20.20 -27.76 -4.75
CA PHE A 593 21.66 -27.58 -4.68
C PHE A 593 22.37 -28.13 -5.93
N GLN A 594 21.71 -28.17 -7.08
CA GLN A 594 22.30 -28.67 -8.32
C GLN A 594 23.58 -27.89 -8.69
N SER A 595 24.57 -28.60 -9.25
CA SER A 595 25.85 -28.05 -9.70
C SER A 595 26.62 -27.23 -8.66
N CYS A 596 26.44 -27.51 -7.36
CA CYS A 596 27.30 -26.96 -6.32
C CYS A 596 28.67 -27.67 -6.36
N GLU A 597 29.48 -27.40 -7.39
CA GLU A 597 30.77 -28.06 -7.67
C GLU A 597 31.88 -27.73 -6.65
N LYS A 598 31.52 -27.16 -5.49
CA LYS A 598 32.39 -26.88 -4.35
C LYS A 598 31.85 -27.48 -3.04
N LEU A 599 30.66 -28.06 -3.05
CA LEU A 599 30.01 -28.66 -1.89
C LEU A 599 30.70 -29.96 -1.51
N LEU A 600 31.40 -29.96 -0.37
CA LEU A 600 32.15 -31.10 0.16
C LEU A 600 31.31 -31.97 1.09
N THR A 601 30.44 -31.34 1.89
CA THR A 601 29.72 -32.00 2.99
C THR A 601 28.25 -31.57 3.06
N VAL A 602 27.34 -32.53 3.19
CA VAL A 602 25.91 -32.30 3.42
C VAL A 602 25.47 -33.01 4.71
N VAL A 603 24.74 -32.30 5.58
CA VAL A 603 24.06 -32.86 6.76
C VAL A 603 22.57 -32.58 6.66
N ILE A 604 21.79 -33.64 6.54
CA ILE A 604 20.31 -33.63 6.64
C ILE A 604 19.96 -34.19 8.04
N PRO A 605 19.58 -33.33 9.00
CA PRO A 605 19.45 -33.68 10.42
C PRO A 605 18.20 -34.50 10.71
N ALA A 606 18.10 -35.08 11.91
CA ALA A 606 16.91 -35.77 12.36
C ALA A 606 15.66 -34.87 12.33
N THR A 607 14.60 -35.33 11.66
CA THR A 607 13.31 -34.63 11.53
C THR A 607 12.22 -35.35 12.32
N ASN A 608 11.32 -34.59 12.96
CA ASN A 608 10.15 -35.14 13.67
C ASN A 608 9.00 -35.56 12.72
N GLU A 609 9.10 -35.23 11.44
CA GLU A 609 8.13 -35.49 10.37
C GLU A 609 8.87 -36.00 9.12
N GLU A 610 8.15 -36.64 8.20
CA GLU A 610 8.70 -37.13 6.93
C GLU A 610 9.16 -35.96 6.05
N LEU A 611 10.43 -35.99 5.64
CA LEU A 611 11.05 -34.92 4.86
C LEU A 611 10.73 -35.09 3.38
N VAL A 612 10.05 -34.10 2.77
CA VAL A 612 9.76 -34.10 1.34
C VAL A 612 11.03 -33.76 0.57
N LEU A 613 11.56 -34.74 -0.15
CA LEU A 613 12.74 -34.63 -1.00
C LEU A 613 12.32 -34.83 -2.47
N GLU A 614 12.58 -33.83 -3.30
CA GLU A 614 12.40 -33.95 -4.74
C GLU A 614 13.65 -34.51 -5.46
N ARG A 615 13.53 -34.71 -6.78
CA ARG A 615 14.61 -35.22 -7.63
C ARG A 615 15.76 -34.20 -7.77
N ASP A 616 16.91 -34.71 -8.19
CA ASP A 616 18.07 -33.90 -8.65
C ASP A 616 18.73 -32.97 -7.61
N ILE A 617 18.33 -33.01 -6.33
CA ILE A 617 18.73 -32.02 -5.30
C ILE A 617 20.24 -31.74 -5.25
N PHE A 618 21.11 -32.75 -5.30
CA PHE A 618 22.58 -32.60 -5.32
C PHE A 618 23.20 -33.05 -6.66
N TYR A 619 22.42 -33.03 -7.75
CA TYR A 619 22.89 -33.41 -9.09
C TYR A 619 24.13 -32.58 -9.48
N ASN A 620 25.17 -33.23 -9.99
CA ASN A 620 26.44 -32.58 -10.38
C ASN A 620 27.17 -31.84 -9.22
N CYS A 621 26.93 -32.21 -7.95
CA CYS A 621 27.82 -31.81 -6.84
C CYS A 621 29.13 -32.63 -6.91
N THR A 622 29.96 -32.34 -7.90
CA THR A 622 31.14 -33.18 -8.25
C THR A 622 32.17 -33.34 -7.13
N ALA A 623 32.20 -32.40 -6.18
CA ALA A 623 33.10 -32.37 -5.02
C ALA A 623 32.50 -32.99 -3.74
N LEU A 624 31.28 -33.53 -3.77
CA LEU A 624 30.58 -34.02 -2.57
C LEU A 624 31.19 -35.34 -2.08
N GLU A 625 32.01 -35.25 -1.03
CA GLU A 625 32.72 -36.38 -0.41
C GLU A 625 31.90 -37.04 0.71
N HIS A 626 31.11 -36.27 1.46
CA HIS A 626 30.43 -36.75 2.67
C HIS A 626 28.96 -36.33 2.74
N VAL A 627 28.07 -37.30 2.96
CA VAL A 627 26.63 -37.09 3.15
C VAL A 627 26.19 -37.77 4.44
N THR A 628 25.55 -37.01 5.33
CA THR A 628 24.95 -37.50 6.59
C THR A 628 23.43 -37.39 6.49
N LEU A 629 22.74 -38.52 6.70
CA LEU A 629 21.28 -38.64 6.62
C LEU A 629 20.72 -39.13 7.97
N GLU A 630 20.29 -38.20 8.81
CA GLU A 630 19.66 -38.48 10.11
C GLU A 630 18.12 -38.35 10.06
N ALA A 631 17.57 -37.65 9.05
CA ALA A 631 16.14 -37.46 8.85
C ALA A 631 15.36 -38.77 8.67
N TYR A 632 14.06 -38.72 8.98
CA TYR A 632 13.13 -39.76 8.55
C TYR A 632 12.89 -39.61 7.03
N VAL A 633 13.76 -40.26 6.25
CA VAL A 633 13.72 -40.31 4.79
C VAL A 633 13.17 -41.66 4.36
N LYS A 634 12.15 -41.64 3.51
CA LYS A 634 11.47 -42.84 3.00
C LYS A 634 12.03 -43.35 1.66
N GLU A 635 12.51 -42.45 0.81
CA GLU A 635 13.13 -42.81 -0.47
C GLU A 635 14.28 -41.87 -0.80
N ILE A 636 15.25 -42.35 -1.58
CA ILE A 636 16.25 -41.50 -2.24
C ILE A 636 15.73 -41.17 -3.64
N PRO A 637 15.34 -39.90 -3.93
CA PRO A 637 14.74 -39.50 -5.20
C PRO A 637 15.65 -39.67 -6.42
N SER A 638 15.04 -39.64 -7.61
CA SER A 638 15.76 -39.84 -8.87
C SER A 638 16.89 -38.84 -9.04
N ARG A 639 18.06 -39.34 -9.46
CA ARG A 639 19.29 -38.55 -9.71
C ARG A 639 19.79 -37.68 -8.53
N MET A 640 19.27 -37.86 -7.30
CA MET A 640 19.59 -36.98 -6.15
C MET A 640 21.09 -36.73 -5.96
N PHE A 641 21.92 -37.76 -6.08
CA PHE A 641 23.38 -37.69 -5.95
C PHE A 641 24.09 -38.03 -7.28
N ALA A 642 23.40 -38.04 -8.42
CA ALA A 642 24.05 -38.39 -9.69
C ALA A 642 25.12 -37.37 -10.07
N GLN A 643 26.23 -37.86 -10.65
CA GLN A 643 27.46 -37.12 -10.91
C GLN A 643 28.17 -36.56 -9.64
N CYS A 644 27.85 -37.05 -8.43
CA CYS A 644 28.66 -36.79 -7.21
C CYS A 644 29.97 -37.61 -7.26
N LYS A 645 30.89 -37.22 -8.14
CA LYS A 645 32.06 -38.01 -8.51
C LYS A 645 33.04 -38.27 -7.36
N ALA A 646 33.07 -37.40 -6.34
CA ALA A 646 33.91 -37.54 -5.16
C ALA A 646 33.31 -38.40 -4.02
N LEU A 647 32.03 -38.80 -4.08
CA LEU A 647 31.35 -39.49 -2.99
C LEU A 647 31.93 -40.90 -2.79
N THR A 648 32.69 -41.11 -1.71
CA THR A 648 33.46 -42.36 -1.51
C THR A 648 32.67 -43.49 -0.85
N GLU A 649 31.73 -43.14 0.04
CA GLU A 649 30.83 -44.06 0.74
C GLU A 649 29.45 -43.42 0.93
N ILE A 650 28.39 -44.24 0.99
CA ILE A 650 27.07 -43.81 1.45
C ILE A 650 26.49 -44.83 2.42
N ALA A 651 25.88 -44.33 3.50
CA ALA A 651 25.08 -45.12 4.44
C ALA A 651 23.67 -44.51 4.51
N LEU A 652 22.66 -45.32 4.18
CA LEU A 652 21.26 -44.90 4.22
C LEU A 652 20.61 -45.36 5.53
N PRO A 653 19.79 -44.52 6.20
CA PRO A 653 19.08 -44.94 7.40
C PRO A 653 18.05 -46.03 7.07
N ALA A 654 17.75 -46.89 8.05
CA ALA A 654 16.86 -48.04 7.87
C ALA A 654 15.39 -47.66 7.57
N SER A 655 15.03 -46.38 7.55
CA SER A 655 13.73 -45.87 7.09
C SER A 655 13.59 -45.80 5.57
N VAL A 656 14.71 -45.86 4.81
CA VAL A 656 14.69 -45.73 3.36
C VAL A 656 14.18 -47.04 2.74
N GLU A 657 12.93 -47.05 2.29
CA GLU A 657 12.27 -48.18 1.63
C GLU A 657 12.75 -48.39 0.18
N SER A 658 13.17 -47.33 -0.52
CA SER A 658 13.54 -47.41 -1.95
C SER A 658 14.60 -46.41 -2.40
N VAL A 659 15.35 -46.79 -3.46
CA VAL A 659 16.32 -45.93 -4.15
C VAL A 659 15.85 -45.77 -5.61
N ARG A 660 15.49 -44.54 -5.98
CA ARG A 660 14.85 -44.22 -7.27
C ARG A 660 15.83 -44.14 -8.44
N GLY A 661 15.27 -44.06 -9.65
CA GLY A 661 16.02 -44.12 -10.91
C GLY A 661 17.24 -43.19 -10.97
N SER A 662 18.40 -43.74 -11.31
CA SER A 662 19.70 -43.05 -11.38
C SER A 662 20.15 -42.30 -10.11
N ALA A 663 19.63 -42.59 -8.92
CA ALA A 663 19.92 -41.84 -7.68
C ALA A 663 21.42 -41.54 -7.42
N PHE A 664 22.31 -42.50 -7.67
CA PHE A 664 23.78 -42.42 -7.51
C PHE A 664 24.54 -42.63 -8.83
N ASN A 665 23.89 -42.42 -9.97
CA ASN A 665 24.49 -42.67 -11.28
C ASN A 665 25.74 -41.78 -11.52
N ASP A 666 26.84 -42.40 -11.95
CA ASP A 666 28.16 -41.77 -12.15
C ASP A 666 28.78 -41.18 -10.86
N CYS A 667 28.48 -41.74 -9.68
CA CYS A 667 29.30 -41.57 -8.47
C CYS A 667 30.62 -42.38 -8.62
N GLU A 668 31.55 -41.85 -9.42
CA GLU A 668 32.73 -42.61 -9.88
C GLU A 668 33.63 -43.10 -8.74
N ALA A 669 33.76 -42.35 -7.64
CA ALA A 669 34.56 -42.74 -6.47
C ALA A 669 33.83 -43.64 -5.46
N LEU A 670 32.54 -43.96 -5.65
CA LEU A 670 31.74 -44.68 -4.64
C LEU A 670 32.24 -46.12 -4.49
N THR A 671 32.91 -46.42 -3.37
CA THR A 671 33.52 -47.73 -3.07
C THR A 671 32.58 -48.68 -2.32
N LYS A 672 31.69 -48.12 -1.49
CA LYS A 672 30.79 -48.84 -0.58
C LYS A 672 29.45 -48.13 -0.46
N ALA A 673 28.36 -48.91 -0.54
CA ALA A 673 27.01 -48.45 -0.26
C ALA A 673 26.34 -49.37 0.77
N ASP A 674 25.77 -48.79 1.83
CA ASP A 674 25.07 -49.50 2.89
C ASP A 674 23.61 -49.04 2.97
N MET A 675 22.66 -49.98 2.82
CA MET A 675 21.23 -49.69 2.70
C MET A 675 20.37 -50.77 3.38
N PRO A 676 20.39 -50.84 4.72
CA PRO A 676 19.80 -51.94 5.48
C PRO A 676 18.26 -52.07 5.39
N GLY A 677 17.54 -51.00 5.02
CA GLY A 677 16.07 -51.01 4.90
C GLY A 677 15.52 -51.03 3.46
N VAL A 678 16.38 -50.95 2.44
CA VAL A 678 15.92 -50.74 1.06
C VAL A 678 15.34 -52.02 0.47
N THR A 679 14.10 -51.93 -0.01
CA THR A 679 13.33 -53.04 -0.61
C THR A 679 13.29 -53.01 -2.14
N LEU A 680 13.58 -51.84 -2.74
CA LEU A 680 13.53 -51.60 -4.18
C LEU A 680 14.70 -50.70 -4.62
N ILE A 681 15.46 -51.14 -5.63
CA ILE A 681 16.47 -50.33 -6.32
C ILE A 681 16.04 -50.19 -7.78
N GLU A 682 15.79 -48.97 -8.24
CA GLU A 682 15.23 -48.70 -9.58
C GLU A 682 16.27 -48.66 -10.72
N VAL A 683 15.80 -48.31 -11.92
CA VAL A 683 16.59 -48.21 -13.16
C VAL A 683 17.86 -47.39 -12.98
N SER A 684 19.01 -47.96 -13.36
CA SER A 684 20.32 -47.29 -13.36
C SER A 684 20.78 -46.66 -12.03
N ALA A 685 20.18 -47.03 -10.89
CA ALA A 685 20.37 -46.36 -9.59
C ALA A 685 21.85 -46.14 -9.20
N PHE A 686 22.71 -47.14 -9.41
CA PHE A 686 24.16 -47.10 -9.18
C PHE A 686 24.95 -47.32 -10.49
N SER A 687 24.34 -47.04 -11.65
CA SER A 687 25.00 -47.16 -12.95
C SER A 687 26.25 -46.27 -13.01
N SER A 688 27.34 -46.79 -13.55
CA SER A 688 28.67 -46.16 -13.60
C SER A 688 29.34 -45.86 -12.25
N CYS A 689 28.93 -46.48 -11.13
CA CYS A 689 29.72 -46.45 -9.89
C CYS A 689 30.99 -47.32 -10.07
N VAL A 690 31.95 -46.83 -10.86
CA VAL A 690 33.08 -47.64 -11.36
C VAL A 690 33.97 -48.18 -10.25
N ALA A 691 34.08 -47.46 -9.12
CA ALA A 691 34.86 -47.87 -7.95
C ALA A 691 34.12 -48.82 -6.99
N LEU A 692 32.83 -49.14 -7.20
CA LEU A 692 32.02 -49.87 -6.23
C LEU A 692 32.55 -51.30 -6.03
N VAL A 693 33.03 -51.60 -4.82
CA VAL A 693 33.58 -52.90 -4.42
C VAL A 693 32.55 -53.71 -3.63
N SER A 694 31.77 -53.03 -2.78
CA SER A 694 30.87 -53.67 -1.81
C SER A 694 29.53 -52.96 -1.70
N ILE A 695 28.47 -53.73 -1.52
CA ILE A 695 27.13 -53.22 -1.25
C ILE A 695 26.45 -54.10 -0.20
N ASN A 696 25.85 -53.49 0.81
CA ASN A 696 25.01 -54.17 1.81
C ASN A 696 23.54 -53.78 1.59
N MET A 697 22.72 -54.74 1.16
CA MET A 697 21.34 -54.50 0.73
C MET A 697 20.40 -55.67 1.10
N PRO A 698 20.25 -56.00 2.39
CA PRO A 698 19.69 -57.28 2.86
C PRO A 698 18.19 -57.48 2.54
N GLU A 699 17.41 -56.41 2.42
CA GLU A 699 15.94 -56.47 2.25
C GLU A 699 15.47 -56.28 0.80
N VAL A 700 16.38 -56.19 -0.19
CA VAL A 700 16.00 -55.85 -1.57
C VAL A 700 15.21 -56.98 -2.24
N THR A 701 13.98 -56.67 -2.65
CA THR A 701 13.05 -57.58 -3.32
C THR A 701 13.05 -57.48 -4.84
N ALA A 702 13.50 -56.35 -5.41
CA ALA A 702 13.62 -56.17 -6.86
C ALA A 702 14.79 -55.24 -7.23
N LEU A 703 15.49 -55.61 -8.31
CA LEU A 703 16.54 -54.81 -8.94
C LEU A 703 16.10 -54.33 -10.33
N GLY A 704 16.12 -53.02 -10.54
CA GLY A 704 15.74 -52.37 -11.79
C GLY A 704 16.74 -52.56 -12.94
N LYS A 705 16.28 -52.22 -14.14
CA LYS A 705 17.09 -52.21 -15.37
C LYS A 705 18.40 -51.46 -15.17
N SER A 706 19.54 -52.10 -15.45
CA SER A 706 20.88 -51.50 -15.37
C SER A 706 21.28 -50.97 -13.98
N ALA A 707 20.64 -51.41 -12.89
CA ALA A 707 20.83 -50.89 -11.53
C ALA A 707 22.31 -50.72 -11.09
N PHE A 708 23.19 -51.65 -11.44
CA PHE A 708 24.64 -51.64 -11.16
C PHE A 708 25.49 -51.72 -12.45
N ALA A 709 24.94 -51.32 -13.59
CA ALA A 709 25.66 -51.40 -14.86
C ALA A 709 26.98 -50.61 -14.80
N GLY A 710 28.06 -51.18 -15.30
CA GLY A 710 29.38 -50.52 -15.31
C GLY A 710 30.09 -50.40 -13.96
N CYS A 711 29.62 -51.05 -12.89
CA CYS A 711 30.37 -51.16 -11.62
C CYS A 711 31.62 -52.04 -11.80
N LYS A 712 32.73 -51.45 -12.28
CA LYS A 712 33.92 -52.18 -12.77
C LYS A 712 34.76 -52.83 -11.67
N LEU A 713 34.72 -52.34 -10.44
CA LEU A 713 35.39 -52.99 -9.30
C LEU A 713 34.53 -54.02 -8.55
N LEU A 714 33.25 -54.18 -8.91
CA LEU A 714 32.36 -55.16 -8.32
C LEU A 714 32.71 -56.56 -8.88
N ARG A 715 33.51 -57.31 -8.11
CA ARG A 715 34.03 -58.65 -8.49
C ARG A 715 33.21 -59.81 -7.96
N SER A 716 32.37 -59.57 -6.95
CA SER A 716 31.55 -60.58 -6.30
C SER A 716 30.30 -59.94 -5.74
N ILE A 717 29.17 -60.64 -5.80
CA ILE A 717 27.94 -60.20 -5.17
C ILE A 717 27.15 -61.40 -4.64
N ILE A 718 26.51 -61.22 -3.49
CA ILE A 718 25.47 -62.11 -3.01
C ILE A 718 24.17 -61.32 -3.03
N LEU A 719 23.19 -61.89 -3.72
CA LEU A 719 21.87 -61.31 -3.82
C LEU A 719 21.03 -61.76 -2.61
N PRO A 720 20.22 -60.87 -1.99
CA PRO A 720 19.52 -61.15 -0.74
C PRO A 720 18.37 -62.15 -0.91
N GLU A 721 18.10 -62.97 0.10
CA GLU A 721 17.08 -64.04 0.09
C GLU A 721 15.62 -63.55 -0.10
N GLY A 722 15.39 -62.23 -0.12
CA GLY A 722 14.12 -61.62 -0.50
C GLY A 722 13.96 -61.32 -2.00
N LEU A 723 15.04 -61.38 -2.80
CA LEU A 723 15.08 -60.90 -4.18
C LEU A 723 14.24 -61.77 -5.12
N VAL A 724 13.24 -61.18 -5.77
CA VAL A 724 12.32 -61.86 -6.70
C VAL A 724 12.66 -61.57 -8.17
N GLU A 725 13.06 -60.34 -8.49
CA GLU A 725 13.23 -59.85 -9.87
C GLU A 725 14.59 -59.18 -10.10
N ILE A 726 15.23 -59.48 -11.23
CA ILE A 726 16.45 -58.83 -11.71
C ILE A 726 16.24 -58.31 -13.14
N GLY A 727 16.06 -57.00 -13.28
CA GLY A 727 15.79 -56.34 -14.56
C GLY A 727 16.96 -56.32 -15.55
N ASP A 728 16.67 -56.01 -16.81
CA ASP A 728 17.63 -56.04 -17.93
C ASP A 728 18.97 -55.37 -17.60
N GLY A 729 20.08 -56.04 -17.89
CA GLY A 729 21.41 -55.47 -17.78
C GLY A 729 21.84 -55.04 -16.37
N ALA A 730 21.17 -55.48 -15.30
CA ALA A 730 21.40 -54.98 -13.93
C ALA A 730 22.87 -55.02 -13.49
N PHE A 731 23.67 -55.98 -13.95
CA PHE A 731 25.13 -56.07 -13.72
C PHE A 731 25.94 -56.07 -15.04
N SER A 732 25.38 -55.54 -16.12
CA SER A 732 26.07 -55.46 -17.42
C SER A 732 27.30 -54.57 -17.34
N GLY A 733 28.42 -54.99 -17.94
CA GLY A 733 29.69 -54.24 -17.88
C GLY A 733 30.39 -54.21 -16.50
N THR A 734 29.90 -54.96 -15.51
CA THR A 734 30.65 -55.25 -14.27
C THR A 734 31.75 -56.29 -14.53
N ASN A 735 32.63 -56.52 -13.55
CA ASN A 735 33.67 -57.56 -13.60
C ASN A 735 33.41 -58.68 -12.57
N LEU A 736 32.15 -59.08 -12.40
CA LEU A 736 31.76 -60.18 -11.52
C LEU A 736 32.48 -61.48 -11.94
N GLN A 737 33.25 -62.04 -11.01
CA GLN A 737 33.97 -63.31 -11.14
C GLN A 737 33.16 -64.46 -10.55
N TRP A 738 32.39 -64.19 -9.49
CA TRP A 738 31.43 -65.12 -8.91
C TRP A 738 30.21 -64.40 -8.32
N MET A 739 29.11 -65.14 -8.15
CA MET A 739 27.88 -64.65 -7.53
C MET A 739 27.10 -65.75 -6.82
N VAL A 740 26.26 -65.34 -5.87
CA VAL A 740 25.23 -66.19 -5.25
C VAL A 740 23.85 -65.67 -5.63
N ILE A 741 23.02 -66.54 -6.21
CA ILE A 741 21.62 -66.29 -6.57
C ILE A 741 20.72 -67.05 -5.58
N PRO A 742 19.81 -66.38 -4.85
CA PRO A 742 18.91 -67.00 -3.88
C PRO A 742 17.71 -67.69 -4.54
N ARG A 743 17.07 -68.60 -3.79
CA ARG A 743 15.92 -69.39 -4.27
C ARG A 743 14.66 -68.55 -4.53
N SER A 744 14.62 -67.33 -4.01
CA SER A 744 13.53 -66.36 -4.17
C SER A 744 13.38 -65.81 -5.59
N VAL A 745 14.46 -65.83 -6.40
CA VAL A 745 14.48 -65.22 -7.74
C VAL A 745 13.58 -66.00 -8.69
N LYS A 746 12.64 -65.30 -9.33
CA LYS A 746 11.69 -65.84 -10.31
C LYS A 746 11.94 -65.32 -11.72
N THR A 747 12.38 -64.06 -11.85
CA THR A 747 12.52 -63.38 -13.13
C THR A 747 13.92 -62.76 -13.29
N VAL A 748 14.53 -62.98 -14.45
CA VAL A 748 15.82 -62.41 -14.86
C VAL A 748 15.69 -61.89 -16.30
N GLY A 749 15.97 -60.59 -16.48
CA GLY A 749 15.86 -59.89 -17.75
C GLY A 749 16.92 -60.27 -18.79
N GLU A 750 17.11 -59.37 -19.77
CA GLU A 750 18.09 -59.55 -20.85
C GLU A 750 19.48 -59.00 -20.46
N ASP A 751 20.55 -59.65 -20.92
CA ASP A 751 21.96 -59.25 -20.73
C ASP A 751 22.40 -58.85 -19.30
N VAL A 752 21.75 -59.43 -18.29
CA VAL A 752 21.88 -59.05 -16.87
C VAL A 752 23.30 -59.20 -16.32
N PHE A 753 24.08 -60.19 -16.77
CA PHE A 753 25.34 -60.60 -16.14
C PHE A 753 26.54 -60.58 -17.12
N PRO A 754 27.78 -60.33 -16.63
CA PRO A 754 28.98 -60.30 -17.48
C PRO A 754 29.48 -61.73 -17.79
N LEU A 755 28.78 -62.43 -18.70
CA LEU A 755 29.01 -63.85 -19.03
C LEU A 755 30.42 -64.20 -19.58
N LYS A 756 31.31 -63.22 -19.78
CA LYS A 756 32.72 -63.45 -20.19
C LYS A 756 33.71 -63.37 -19.02
N GLN A 757 33.30 -62.84 -17.87
CA GLN A 757 34.13 -62.68 -16.66
C GLN A 757 33.75 -63.65 -15.55
N LEU A 758 32.49 -64.11 -15.55
CA LEU A 758 31.99 -65.08 -14.59
C LEU A 758 32.72 -66.43 -14.71
N SER A 759 33.17 -66.94 -13.57
CA SER A 759 33.85 -68.23 -13.41
C SER A 759 33.04 -69.21 -12.58
N ASN A 760 32.28 -68.74 -11.59
CA ASN A 760 31.46 -69.58 -10.71
C ASN A 760 30.08 -68.93 -10.46
N VAL A 761 28.99 -69.65 -10.71
CA VAL A 761 27.64 -69.26 -10.27
C VAL A 761 27.19 -70.24 -9.19
N TYR A 762 26.72 -69.73 -8.06
CA TYR A 762 26.12 -70.52 -6.99
C TYR A 762 24.62 -70.21 -6.89
N TYR A 763 23.79 -71.23 -6.73
CA TYR A 763 22.34 -71.09 -6.54
C TYR A 763 21.91 -71.72 -5.21
N ALA A 764 21.31 -70.94 -4.32
CA ALA A 764 20.89 -71.36 -2.98
C ALA A 764 19.52 -72.05 -2.96
N GLY A 765 19.21 -72.83 -4.01
CA GLY A 765 17.95 -73.55 -4.17
C GLY A 765 18.14 -75.01 -4.60
N ASP A 766 17.16 -75.53 -5.31
CA ASP A 766 17.16 -76.88 -5.89
C ASP A 766 16.99 -76.85 -7.42
N ALA A 767 17.29 -77.97 -8.08
CA ALA A 767 17.26 -78.09 -9.55
C ALA A 767 15.90 -77.71 -10.18
N ALA A 768 14.79 -78.04 -9.53
CA ALA A 768 13.46 -77.70 -10.07
C ALA A 768 13.18 -76.20 -9.92
N SER A 769 13.59 -75.59 -8.80
CA SER A 769 13.51 -74.14 -8.64
C SER A 769 14.41 -73.36 -9.60
N TRP A 770 15.62 -73.86 -9.93
CA TRP A 770 16.48 -73.25 -10.96
C TRP A 770 15.83 -73.30 -12.34
N GLU A 771 15.29 -74.46 -12.74
CA GLU A 771 14.61 -74.58 -14.03
C GLU A 771 13.31 -73.78 -14.11
N ALA A 772 12.65 -73.52 -12.98
CA ALA A 772 11.49 -72.64 -12.90
C ALA A 772 11.78 -71.13 -13.04
N ILE A 773 13.03 -70.66 -12.94
CA ILE A 773 13.35 -69.23 -13.12
C ILE A 773 13.14 -68.81 -14.58
N GLU A 774 12.28 -67.82 -14.80
CA GLU A 774 12.08 -67.15 -16.09
C GLU A 774 13.29 -66.27 -16.40
N MET A 775 14.20 -66.78 -17.23
CA MET A 775 15.36 -66.04 -17.72
C MET A 775 15.25 -65.86 -19.23
N ARG A 776 15.22 -64.61 -19.72
CA ARG A 776 15.03 -64.35 -21.16
C ARG A 776 16.22 -64.76 -22.02
N ASN A 777 17.43 -64.53 -21.52
CA ASN A 777 18.69 -64.86 -22.18
C ASN A 777 19.70 -65.43 -21.18
N GLY A 778 20.78 -66.04 -21.68
CA GLY A 778 21.93 -66.46 -20.86
C GLY A 778 21.76 -67.74 -20.02
N LYS A 779 20.53 -68.20 -19.70
CA LYS A 779 20.28 -69.35 -18.79
C LYS A 779 21.16 -70.57 -19.05
N ARG A 780 21.31 -71.01 -20.31
CA ARG A 780 22.14 -72.17 -20.66
C ARG A 780 23.61 -71.98 -20.26
N ILE A 781 24.16 -70.79 -20.47
CA ILE A 781 25.56 -70.45 -20.13
C ILE A 781 25.72 -70.38 -18.61
N LEU A 782 24.72 -69.85 -17.89
CA LEU A 782 24.71 -69.88 -16.42
C LEU A 782 24.65 -71.32 -15.88
N THR A 783 23.83 -72.20 -16.47
CA THR A 783 23.79 -73.64 -16.13
C THR A 783 25.12 -74.35 -16.45
N GLU A 784 25.81 -73.98 -17.54
CA GLU A 784 27.17 -74.45 -17.86
C GLU A 784 28.23 -73.98 -16.83
N MET A 785 27.94 -72.94 -16.03
CA MET A 785 28.80 -72.37 -14.98
C MET A 785 28.29 -72.63 -13.54
N LEU A 786 27.24 -73.45 -13.39
CA LEU A 786 26.52 -73.62 -12.13
C LEU A 786 27.18 -74.66 -11.23
N ASN A 787 27.76 -74.20 -10.12
CA ASN A 787 28.23 -75.09 -9.05
C ASN A 787 27.06 -75.44 -8.12
N TYR A 788 26.85 -76.73 -7.90
CA TYR A 788 25.57 -77.26 -7.38
C TYR A 788 25.32 -76.97 -5.89
N TYR A 789 24.11 -76.45 -5.63
CA TYR A 789 23.33 -76.47 -4.38
C TYR A 789 24.09 -76.52 -3.03
N ALA A 790 24.42 -75.36 -2.50
CA ALA A 790 24.82 -75.23 -1.10
C ALA A 790 23.59 -75.17 -0.18
N GLN A 791 23.52 -76.03 0.85
CA GLN A 791 22.66 -75.77 2.01
C GLN A 791 23.32 -74.68 2.87
N VAL A 792 22.97 -73.43 2.62
CA VAL A 792 23.40 -72.29 3.43
C VAL A 792 22.62 -72.31 4.75
N GLN A 793 23.25 -72.74 5.85
CA GLN A 793 22.74 -72.45 7.18
C GLN A 793 23.29 -71.11 7.68
N PRO A 794 22.44 -70.12 7.99
CA PRO A 794 22.91 -68.85 8.54
C PRO A 794 23.33 -69.02 10.01
N THR A 795 24.62 -68.86 10.28
CA THR A 795 25.12 -68.55 11.63
C THR A 795 25.01 -67.06 11.89
N GLY A 796 24.75 -66.66 13.15
CA GLY A 796 24.45 -65.26 13.54
C GLY A 796 25.61 -64.25 13.43
N GLU A 797 26.73 -64.65 12.83
CA GLU A 797 27.88 -63.84 12.50
C GLU A 797 28.21 -64.16 11.03
N GLY A 798 28.36 -63.13 10.19
CA GLY A 798 28.12 -63.25 8.75
C GLY A 798 29.14 -64.06 7.94
N GLN A 799 28.62 -64.85 6.98
CA GLN A 799 29.14 -65.06 5.61
C GLN A 799 30.61 -65.53 5.46
N TYR A 800 30.97 -66.74 4.97
CA TYR A 800 30.24 -67.87 4.37
C TYR A 800 31.00 -69.21 4.59
N TRP A 801 30.40 -70.34 4.18
CA TRP A 801 31.06 -71.66 4.11
C TRP A 801 31.03 -72.23 2.68
N HIS A 802 31.99 -73.10 2.35
CA HIS A 802 32.02 -73.87 1.11
C HIS A 802 31.97 -75.38 1.43
N TYR A 803 31.31 -76.17 0.57
CA TYR A 803 31.27 -77.63 0.70
C TYR A 803 32.07 -78.28 -0.43
N VAL A 804 33.03 -79.12 -0.07
CA VAL A 804 33.68 -80.09 -0.98
C VAL A 804 33.57 -81.46 -0.32
N ASP A 805 33.18 -82.48 -1.07
CA ASP A 805 33.10 -83.89 -0.64
C ASP A 805 32.43 -84.14 0.72
N GLY A 806 31.42 -83.32 1.06
CA GLY A 806 30.63 -83.42 2.29
C GLY A 806 31.31 -82.90 3.57
N VAL A 807 32.49 -82.30 3.49
CA VAL A 807 33.20 -81.72 4.64
C VAL A 807 33.12 -80.20 4.61
N PRO A 808 32.56 -79.52 5.63
CA PRO A 808 32.59 -78.07 5.73
C PRO A 808 33.99 -77.60 6.16
N THR A 809 34.65 -76.80 5.33
CA THR A 809 35.92 -76.14 5.66
C THR A 809 35.74 -74.64 5.77
N LYS A 810 36.40 -74.05 6.76
CA LYS A 810 36.36 -72.61 7.04
C LYS A 810 37.28 -71.85 6.07
N TRP A 811 36.91 -70.63 5.72
CA TRP A 811 37.85 -69.60 5.22
C TRP A 811 38.80 -69.13 6.35
#